data_AF-A0AAV4NZT2-F1
#
_entry.id   AF-A0AAV4NZT2-F1
#
_cell.length_a   1.000
_cell.length_b   1.000
_cell.length_c   1.000
_cell.angle_alpha   90.00
_cell.angle_beta   90.00
_cell.angle_gamma   90.00
#
_symmetry.space_group_name_H-M   'P 1'
#
loop_
_entity.id
_entity.type
_entity.pdbx_description
1 polymer ?
#
loop_
_entity_poly.entity_id
_entity_poly.type
_entity_poly.pdbx_seq_one_letter_code
_entity_poly.pdbx_strand_id
1 'polypeptide(L)'
;MADFVDNEAEESEDEVTGKKQKDEDDDEEEEEDEEKLREEMKDLINDDVEEEDSDIEIGSKRKKRLDFNDVLEDEDYDLLEENLGVKVQRKKKFKRLRRIEDEESDNETDENREVDDREAIANELFEGDDMDAEDDNSRLPTYDTQDVLEESEGESDESDFIVDDDGQPISKGKKKKYIKYTDAALQEAQEIFGVDFDYKDFEQEDDYDEDEIEEDYEEEEEEEEGGEVRQRRKKSYRKYGTRKSIFEVFEPSEIERSHLTDLDNDIRLADIPERFQLRGIPVTKAEDDEIAEEAEWIYKQAFSINTISIQEGEYAGSGHQPIAGRKNPSAVGKIREALKFMRNELFEVPFIAFYRKESVEPDLNINDLWTVYKWDEKWCQLRNRKKNLSKLFEKMQEYQCDIVMSDPDKPITEGMRTLEHSDILRLQTAQTVEEVQDCYAHFMLYYGHDVPAMKEALNKKESQEKQLETNDQDAEQETEGTKVKHVPHRNTYAVCKEAGLDGLAKKFGLTAEQFGENLQDNYQRHEVDQYPIEPKEVASDFVCKRFQTPEDCLKAAKFLVATQISREPAVRKCIRQTYFERAKLTVRPTKKGIKEIDENHPCYSFKYLKFKPVMDLRGDQFLKLYMAERDGFLTTDIAIDKPNGNDGRPRYIDEIKSLYERDEFRMNVQEWNVLRTEALEMALIKILYPTFQKELRIRLLNEAKEGVIKACCRKLYNWLKVAPYQVDPQVEDEDDFDIREGVRVLSIAYSTDRDVPAFCALLDGDGEVVEYLRLPYLLKRKTSWREDERNSKEKDLNSLRKTIFSKKPHVVVVAGESREAMMVVDDVKSVINDLVDNEGFPPINVELMDNELGILYMNCNKGESDFREYPPLLRQAISLGRRLQDPLLEFSQLCTPDEDILCLKYHPLQVEVNKDDLMNALYLEFVNRTNEVGVDLNRAVQFSHTANIVQFVCAFGPRKAAFILKLLKSHNKQLESRAMLVTFCKIGPKVFINCSGFIKIDTASLVDRCFCMIKILDG
;
A
#
# COMPACT_ATOMS: atom_id res chain seq x y z
N MET A 1 36.64 -31.08 -36.33
CA MET A 1 35.82 -32.21 -35.83
C MET A 1 34.64 -31.55 -35.15
N ALA A 2 33.64 -31.04 -35.86
CA ALA A 2 33.08 -31.53 -37.14
C ALA A 2 32.58 -32.98 -37.01
N ASP A 3 31.41 -33.24 -37.57
CA ASP A 3 30.58 -34.45 -37.42
C ASP A 3 29.78 -34.51 -36.11
N PHE A 4 28.78 -33.62 -35.96
CA PHE A 4 27.42 -33.98 -35.49
C PHE A 4 26.38 -32.86 -35.76
N VAL A 5 26.58 -32.12 -36.86
CA VAL A 5 25.59 -31.20 -37.45
C VAL A 5 25.37 -31.74 -38.86
N ASP A 6 24.15 -32.22 -39.12
CA ASP A 6 23.56 -32.69 -40.39
C ASP A 6 22.77 -33.99 -40.15
N ASN A 7 21.54 -33.84 -39.64
CA ASN A 7 20.36 -34.65 -39.99
C ASN A 7 19.13 -34.07 -39.27
N GLU A 8 17.96 -34.13 -39.93
CA GLU A 8 16.64 -33.63 -39.50
C GLU A 8 16.39 -32.12 -39.63
N ALA A 9 16.50 -31.64 -40.88
CA ALA A 9 15.77 -30.49 -41.39
C ALA A 9 15.11 -30.86 -42.74
N GLU A 10 13.89 -31.40 -42.68
CA GLU A 10 12.94 -31.78 -43.76
C GLU A 10 11.85 -32.62 -43.04
N GLU A 11 10.53 -32.42 -43.14
CA GLU A 11 9.65 -31.46 -43.84
C GLU A 11 8.40 -31.22 -42.97
N SER A 12 7.82 -30.02 -42.99
CA SER A 12 6.36 -29.79 -43.00
C SER A 12 6.06 -28.28 -43.04
N GLU A 13 5.90 -27.75 -44.24
CA GLU A 13 5.24 -26.46 -44.45
C GLU A 13 3.72 -26.66 -44.25
N ASP A 14 3.10 -25.90 -43.36
CA ASP A 14 1.65 -25.70 -43.36
C ASP A 14 1.36 -24.20 -43.12
N GLU A 15 0.90 -23.53 -44.18
CA GLU A 15 0.39 -22.16 -44.10
C GLU A 15 -0.96 -22.15 -43.38
N VAL A 16 -1.06 -21.48 -42.23
CA VAL A 16 -2.35 -21.04 -41.69
C VAL A 16 -2.34 -19.53 -41.51
N THR A 17 -3.25 -18.88 -42.25
CA THR A 17 -3.38 -17.43 -42.38
C THR A 17 -3.70 -16.76 -41.05
N GLY A 18 -2.89 -15.78 -40.65
CA GLY A 18 -3.16 -14.98 -39.46
C GLY A 18 -4.32 -14.01 -39.63
N LYS A 19 -5.19 -13.94 -38.62
CA LYS A 19 -5.91 -12.71 -38.27
C LYS A 19 -5.18 -12.06 -37.11
N LYS A 20 -4.99 -10.74 -37.18
CA LYS A 20 -4.57 -9.93 -36.04
C LYS A 20 -5.77 -9.77 -35.11
N GLN A 21 -5.61 -10.11 -33.84
CA GLN A 21 -6.23 -9.37 -32.76
C GLN A 21 -5.19 -8.38 -32.22
N LYS A 22 -5.68 -7.35 -31.54
CA LYS A 22 -4.92 -6.20 -31.04
C LYS A 22 -5.30 -6.13 -29.58
N ASP A 23 -4.37 -6.50 -28.73
CA ASP A 23 -4.61 -6.67 -27.30
C ASP A 23 -4.51 -5.27 -26.64
N GLU A 24 -5.54 -4.91 -25.88
CA GLU A 24 -5.68 -3.71 -25.05
C GLU A 24 -5.87 -4.18 -23.58
N ASP A 25 -5.86 -3.28 -22.60
CA ASP A 25 -5.25 -3.53 -21.28
C ASP A 25 -5.92 -4.57 -20.33
N ASP A 26 -5.07 -5.27 -19.54
CA ASP A 26 -5.35 -6.52 -18.79
C ASP A 26 -6.38 -6.42 -17.63
N ASP A 27 -6.76 -5.21 -17.19
CA ASP A 27 -7.67 -5.02 -16.04
C ASP A 27 -9.16 -5.01 -16.43
N GLU A 28 -9.50 -4.80 -17.71
CA GLU A 28 -10.89 -4.94 -18.20
C GLU A 28 -11.29 -6.42 -18.38
N GLU A 29 -10.35 -7.38 -18.31
CA GLU A 29 -10.60 -8.80 -18.63
C GLU A 29 -11.60 -9.53 -17.70
N GLU A 30 -11.83 -9.07 -16.47
CA GLU A 30 -12.81 -9.74 -15.57
C GLU A 30 -14.25 -9.47 -15.95
N GLU A 31 -14.54 -8.22 -16.32
CA GLU A 31 -15.81 -7.93 -16.98
C GLU A 31 -15.80 -8.62 -18.34
N GLU A 32 -14.76 -8.47 -19.18
CA GLU A 32 -14.79 -9.06 -20.53
C GLU A 32 -15.03 -10.59 -20.58
N ASP A 33 -14.56 -11.44 -19.67
CA ASP A 33 -14.75 -12.90 -19.80
C ASP A 33 -16.11 -13.38 -19.25
N GLU A 34 -16.61 -12.81 -18.14
CA GLU A 34 -18.04 -12.98 -17.78
C GLU A 34 -18.93 -12.28 -18.81
N GLU A 35 -18.51 -11.17 -19.42
CA GLU A 35 -19.25 -10.40 -20.42
C GLU A 35 -19.25 -11.08 -21.78
N LYS A 36 -18.16 -11.69 -22.25
CA LYS A 36 -18.14 -12.56 -23.44
C LYS A 36 -19.09 -13.75 -23.26
N LEU A 37 -19.12 -14.36 -22.08
CA LEU A 37 -20.13 -15.39 -21.76
C LEU A 37 -21.55 -14.81 -21.70
N ARG A 38 -21.73 -13.58 -21.19
CA ARG A 38 -23.02 -12.88 -21.19
C ARG A 38 -23.42 -12.45 -22.61
N GLU A 39 -22.50 -12.12 -23.51
CA GLU A 39 -22.71 -11.75 -24.91
C GLU A 39 -23.05 -12.99 -25.75
N GLU A 40 -22.29 -14.08 -25.61
CA GLU A 40 -22.64 -15.41 -26.16
C GLU A 40 -24.04 -15.85 -25.71
N MET A 41 -24.46 -15.47 -24.49
CA MET A 41 -25.81 -15.70 -23.96
C MET A 41 -26.84 -14.64 -24.40
N LYS A 42 -26.44 -13.40 -24.69
CA LYS A 42 -27.29 -12.28 -25.15
C LYS A 42 -27.72 -12.51 -26.60
N ASP A 43 -26.84 -13.06 -27.43
CA ASP A 43 -27.16 -13.56 -28.77
C ASP A 43 -28.18 -14.72 -28.77
N LEU A 44 -28.36 -15.40 -27.63
CA LEU A 44 -29.38 -16.45 -27.44
C LEU A 44 -30.69 -15.90 -26.83
N ILE A 45 -30.71 -14.68 -26.31
CA ILE A 45 -31.87 -14.04 -25.69
C ILE A 45 -32.56 -13.14 -26.72
N ASN A 46 -33.75 -13.55 -27.16
CA ASN A 46 -34.57 -12.74 -28.05
C ASN A 46 -35.30 -11.62 -27.29
N ASP A 47 -34.75 -10.41 -27.36
CA ASP A 47 -35.29 -9.20 -26.71
C ASP A 47 -36.51 -8.56 -27.41
N ASP A 48 -36.94 -9.06 -28.58
CA ASP A 48 -38.03 -8.49 -29.40
C ASP A 48 -39.45 -8.77 -28.81
N VAL A 49 -39.57 -8.85 -27.49
CA VAL A 49 -40.82 -9.15 -26.77
C VAL A 49 -41.55 -7.88 -26.40
N GLU A 50 -42.55 -7.53 -27.20
CA GLU A 50 -43.57 -6.54 -26.82
C GLU A 50 -44.37 -7.07 -25.61
N GLU A 51 -44.37 -6.28 -24.52
CA GLU A 51 -45.24 -6.46 -23.34
C GLU A 51 -46.64 -5.89 -23.65
N GLU A 52 -47.69 -6.61 -23.30
CA GLU A 52 -49.09 -6.16 -23.45
C GLU A 52 -49.55 -5.39 -22.19
N ASP A 53 -49.51 -4.06 -22.32
CA ASP A 53 -50.33 -3.01 -21.68
C ASP A 53 -50.50 -2.94 -20.14
N SER A 54 -49.90 -1.88 -19.57
CA SER A 54 -50.66 -0.92 -18.75
C SER A 54 -50.38 0.51 -19.25
N ASP A 55 -51.44 1.29 -19.46
CA ASP A 55 -51.42 2.49 -20.33
C ASP A 55 -50.43 3.61 -19.94
N ILE A 56 -49.45 3.90 -20.81
CA ILE A 56 -48.90 5.26 -21.03
C ILE A 56 -48.67 5.47 -22.54
N GLU A 57 -49.35 6.44 -23.14
CA GLU A 57 -49.23 6.76 -24.58
C GLU A 57 -47.83 7.28 -24.98
N ILE A 58 -47.05 6.49 -25.74
CA ILE A 58 -45.94 7.01 -26.57
C ILE A 58 -45.97 6.34 -27.96
N GLY A 59 -45.96 7.17 -29.02
CA GLY A 59 -46.36 6.75 -30.37
C GLY A 59 -45.27 6.14 -31.27
N SER A 60 -45.64 5.06 -31.95
CA SER A 60 -45.18 4.59 -33.27
C SER A 60 -43.67 4.54 -33.58
N LYS A 61 -43.13 3.31 -33.66
CA LYS A 61 -41.83 2.97 -34.27
C LYS A 61 -41.69 3.56 -35.70
N ARG A 62 -40.56 4.22 -36.00
CA ARG A 62 -40.08 4.47 -37.37
C ARG A 62 -38.65 3.94 -37.56
N LYS A 63 -38.49 3.07 -38.55
CA LYS A 63 -37.24 2.41 -38.97
C LYS A 63 -36.01 3.35 -38.92
N LYS A 64 -34.97 2.98 -38.15
CA LYS A 64 -33.61 3.48 -38.41
C LYS A 64 -33.12 2.91 -39.73
N ARG A 65 -33.17 3.73 -40.78
CA ARG A 65 -32.21 3.62 -41.88
C ARG A 65 -30.86 4.09 -41.33
N LEU A 66 -29.77 3.47 -41.79
CA LEU A 66 -28.44 4.07 -41.68
C LEU A 66 -28.45 5.40 -42.43
N ASP A 67 -28.24 6.50 -41.70
CA ASP A 67 -28.09 7.85 -42.24
C ASP A 67 -27.14 8.60 -41.31
N PHE A 68 -25.84 8.60 -41.65
CA PHE A 68 -24.83 9.42 -40.97
C PHE A 68 -25.19 10.89 -41.17
N ASN A 69 -25.56 11.58 -40.09
CA ASN A 69 -25.74 13.02 -40.07
C ASN A 69 -25.09 13.57 -38.81
N ASP A 70 -23.75 13.66 -38.83
CA ASP A 70 -23.00 14.50 -37.91
C ASP A 70 -23.39 15.95 -38.18
N VAL A 71 -24.28 16.48 -37.33
CA VAL A 71 -24.55 17.91 -37.28
C VAL A 71 -23.59 18.49 -36.26
N LEU A 72 -22.43 18.90 -36.77
CA LEU A 72 -21.43 19.69 -36.06
C LEU A 72 -22.10 20.82 -35.26
N GLU A 73 -21.64 21.06 -34.04
CA GLU A 73 -22.17 22.12 -33.19
C GLU A 73 -21.74 23.49 -33.74
N ASP A 74 -22.40 24.57 -33.31
CA ASP A 74 -22.08 25.91 -33.83
C ASP A 74 -20.62 26.32 -33.53
N GLU A 75 -20.03 25.79 -32.45
CA GLU A 75 -18.59 25.92 -32.10
C GLU A 75 -17.67 25.13 -33.05
N ASP A 76 -18.05 23.91 -33.47
CA ASP A 76 -17.29 23.12 -34.44
C ASP A 76 -17.24 23.80 -35.82
N TYR A 77 -18.32 24.49 -36.22
CA TYR A 77 -18.33 25.30 -37.44
C TYR A 77 -17.35 26.46 -37.36
N ASP A 78 -17.23 27.12 -36.20
CA ASP A 78 -16.25 28.20 -36.01
C ASP A 78 -14.81 27.67 -35.98
N LEU A 79 -14.57 26.54 -35.33
CA LEU A 79 -13.25 25.88 -35.29
C LEU A 79 -12.81 25.36 -36.68
N LEU A 80 -13.77 24.99 -37.54
CA LEU A 80 -13.51 24.70 -38.96
C LEU A 80 -13.32 25.96 -39.82
N GLU A 81 -14.05 27.05 -39.58
CA GLU A 81 -13.81 28.33 -40.28
C GLU A 81 -12.43 28.91 -39.95
N GLU A 82 -11.96 28.76 -38.71
CA GLU A 82 -10.65 29.20 -38.23
C GLU A 82 -9.51 28.38 -38.85
N ASN A 83 -9.62 27.05 -38.86
CA ASN A 83 -8.59 26.17 -39.42
C ASN A 83 -8.54 26.15 -40.97
N LEU A 84 -9.67 26.38 -41.65
CA LEU A 84 -9.73 26.37 -43.13
C LEU A 84 -9.67 27.77 -43.76
N GLY A 85 -9.83 28.83 -42.98
CA GLY A 85 -9.80 30.23 -43.45
C GLY A 85 -10.93 30.61 -44.43
N VAL A 86 -12.00 29.81 -44.52
CA VAL A 86 -13.11 29.99 -45.48
C VAL A 86 -14.44 29.69 -44.80
N LYS A 87 -15.40 30.62 -44.94
CA LYS A 87 -16.71 30.54 -44.27
C LYS A 87 -17.62 29.40 -44.77
N VAL A 88 -18.27 28.70 -43.84
CA VAL A 88 -19.12 27.53 -44.09
C VAL A 88 -20.60 27.89 -43.95
N GLN A 89 -21.45 27.45 -44.87
CA GLN A 89 -22.86 27.87 -44.92
C GLN A 89 -23.75 27.13 -43.91
N ARG A 90 -24.01 27.73 -42.74
CA ARG A 90 -24.97 27.24 -41.74
C ARG A 90 -26.44 27.28 -42.24
N LYS A 91 -27.23 26.21 -41.98
CA LYS A 91 -28.64 26.10 -42.42
C LYS A 91 -29.62 26.72 -41.40
N LYS A 92 -30.43 27.70 -41.83
CA LYS A 92 -31.36 28.47 -40.97
C LYS A 92 -32.72 27.78 -40.73
N LYS A 93 -33.23 27.86 -39.50
CA LYS A 93 -34.67 27.67 -39.16
C LYS A 93 -35.41 29.01 -39.07
N PHE A 94 -36.73 29.01 -39.25
CA PHE A 94 -37.55 30.21 -39.50
C PHE A 94 -38.12 30.88 -38.23
N LYS A 95 -38.23 32.23 -38.24
CA LYS A 95 -38.99 33.05 -37.27
C LYS A 95 -40.43 33.32 -37.74
N ARG A 96 -41.38 33.50 -36.80
CA ARG A 96 -42.68 34.22 -36.98
C ARG A 96 -43.05 35.01 -35.71
N LEU A 97 -44.03 35.92 -35.81
CA LEU A 97 -44.07 37.18 -35.03
C LEU A 97 -45.51 37.68 -34.73
N ARG A 98 -45.78 38.13 -33.47
CA ARG A 98 -46.89 39.04 -32.99
C ARG A 98 -48.36 38.49 -33.05
N ARG A 99 -49.38 38.97 -32.28
CA ARG A 99 -49.63 40.25 -31.53
C ARG A 99 -50.89 40.20 -30.58
N ILE A 100 -51.01 41.15 -29.60
CA ILE A 100 -52.24 41.68 -28.88
C ILE A 100 -52.87 40.69 -27.83
N GLU A 101 -53.36 41.02 -26.61
CA GLU A 101 -54.19 42.13 -26.03
C GLU A 101 -53.57 42.92 -24.81
N ASP A 102 -54.37 43.83 -24.21
CA ASP A 102 -53.97 45.08 -23.47
C ASP A 102 -54.30 45.12 -21.94
N GLU A 103 -54.24 46.34 -21.33
CA GLU A 103 -54.53 46.82 -19.94
C GLU A 103 -53.30 46.92 -18.99
N GLU A 104 -53.03 48.01 -18.23
CA GLU A 104 -53.56 49.41 -18.17
C GLU A 104 -52.56 50.36 -17.41
N SER A 105 -52.85 51.68 -17.36
CA SER A 105 -52.33 52.71 -16.39
C SER A 105 -50.99 53.48 -16.62
N ASP A 106 -51.09 54.59 -17.38
CA ASP A 106 -50.72 56.01 -17.06
C ASP A 106 -49.37 56.47 -16.42
N ASN A 107 -48.76 57.47 -17.11
CA ASN A 107 -48.13 58.76 -16.67
C ASN A 107 -47.15 58.83 -15.45
N GLU A 108 -46.15 59.71 -15.38
CA GLU A 108 -45.77 60.92 -16.14
C GLU A 108 -44.25 61.25 -15.94
N THR A 109 -43.70 62.17 -16.74
CA THR A 109 -42.48 63.05 -16.56
C THR A 109 -41.54 62.84 -15.34
N ASP A 110 -40.21 62.93 -15.48
CA ASP A 110 -39.53 64.21 -15.76
C ASP A 110 -38.08 64.11 -16.31
N GLU A 111 -37.51 65.24 -16.73
CA GLU A 111 -36.24 65.38 -17.48
C GLU A 111 -34.97 65.52 -16.61
N ASN A 112 -33.83 64.98 -17.11
CA ASN A 112 -32.52 65.63 -17.36
C ASN A 112 -31.39 64.57 -17.34
N ARG A 113 -30.64 64.32 -18.43
CA ARG A 113 -29.70 65.19 -19.20
C ARG A 113 -28.46 65.62 -18.41
N GLU A 114 -27.25 65.72 -18.98
CA GLU A 114 -26.58 65.24 -20.22
C GLU A 114 -25.07 65.47 -19.86
N VAL A 115 -24.14 64.53 -20.00
CA VAL A 115 -23.45 64.09 -21.24
C VAL A 115 -22.74 65.25 -21.98
N ASP A 116 -21.41 65.16 -22.02
CA ASP A 116 -20.41 65.69 -22.97
C ASP A 116 -20.53 67.11 -23.58
N ASP A 117 -19.39 67.83 -23.63
CA ASP A 117 -18.60 67.87 -24.88
C ASP A 117 -17.18 68.51 -24.76
N ARG A 118 -16.24 67.93 -25.53
CA ARG A 118 -15.10 68.55 -26.27
C ARG A 118 -13.76 68.98 -25.63
N GLU A 119 -12.72 68.30 -26.15
CA GLU A 119 -11.53 68.81 -26.89
C GLU A 119 -10.49 69.76 -26.26
N ALA A 120 -9.26 69.22 -26.21
CA ALA A 120 -8.00 69.75 -26.79
C ALA A 120 -6.96 70.52 -25.93
N ILE A 121 -5.71 70.51 -26.47
CA ILE A 121 -4.49 71.27 -26.10
C ILE A 121 -3.78 70.71 -24.84
N ALA A 122 -2.62 70.04 -24.89
CA ALA A 122 -1.27 70.33 -25.46
C ALA A 122 -0.34 71.16 -24.54
N ASN A 123 0.94 70.78 -24.54
CA ASN A 123 2.03 71.21 -23.63
C ASN A 123 2.33 72.72 -23.60
N GLU A 124 2.94 73.19 -22.49
CA GLU A 124 3.88 74.34 -22.26
C GLU A 124 3.81 74.75 -20.75
N LEU A 125 4.82 75.27 -20.00
CA LEU A 125 6.28 75.45 -20.14
C LEU A 125 6.87 75.99 -18.77
N PHE A 126 8.07 75.55 -18.33
CA PHE A 126 8.91 76.07 -17.18
C PHE A 126 8.28 76.10 -15.74
N GLU A 127 8.98 76.22 -14.59
CA GLU A 127 10.39 76.47 -14.12
C GLU A 127 10.74 75.45 -12.98
N GLY A 128 11.95 75.25 -12.42
CA GLY A 128 13.32 75.72 -12.71
C GLY A 128 14.33 75.46 -11.53
N ASP A 129 15.59 75.11 -11.87
CA ASP A 129 16.89 75.28 -11.13
C ASP A 129 17.35 74.48 -9.86
N ASP A 130 18.70 74.52 -9.70
CA ASP A 130 19.66 74.01 -8.68
C ASP A 130 19.99 72.49 -8.67
N MET A 131 21.18 71.98 -9.10
CA MET A 131 22.61 72.17 -8.67
C MET A 131 22.90 71.51 -7.30
N ASP A 132 23.92 70.66 -7.07
CA ASP A 132 25.33 70.61 -7.55
C ASP A 132 25.94 69.17 -7.61
N ALA A 133 26.96 68.96 -8.48
CA ALA A 133 28.14 68.03 -8.43
C ALA A 133 27.98 66.52 -8.06
N GLU A 134 28.78 65.52 -8.49
CA GLU A 134 29.95 65.31 -9.40
C GLU A 134 30.14 63.76 -9.48
N ASP A 135 30.70 63.06 -10.49
CA ASP A 135 31.22 63.41 -11.83
C ASP A 135 31.27 62.15 -12.78
N ASP A 136 31.53 62.39 -14.07
CA ASP A 136 32.09 61.54 -15.15
C ASP A 136 31.58 60.10 -15.50
N ASN A 137 30.74 60.06 -16.56
CA ASN A 137 30.93 59.37 -17.85
C ASN A 137 30.96 57.83 -18.08
N SER A 138 30.04 57.46 -18.99
CA SER A 138 30.29 56.80 -20.29
C SER A 138 30.11 55.28 -20.48
N ARG A 139 28.96 55.00 -21.09
CA ARG A 139 28.53 53.83 -21.87
C ARG A 139 29.56 53.24 -22.86
N LEU A 140 29.59 51.88 -22.90
CA LEU A 140 29.64 50.99 -24.09
C LEU A 140 30.90 51.04 -25.02
N PRO A 141 31.17 50.08 -25.95
CA PRO A 141 30.33 48.94 -26.41
C PRO A 141 31.00 47.55 -26.66
N THR A 142 30.14 46.53 -26.86
CA THR A 142 30.20 45.40 -27.85
C THR A 142 31.10 44.12 -27.74
N TYR A 143 30.39 42.99 -27.95
CA TYR A 143 30.69 41.73 -28.70
C TYR A 143 31.55 40.56 -28.10
N ASP A 144 30.79 39.51 -27.72
CA ASP A 144 30.88 38.08 -28.10
C ASP A 144 31.79 37.01 -27.44
N THR A 145 31.22 35.79 -27.49
CA THR A 145 31.78 34.42 -27.44
C THR A 145 32.28 33.79 -26.12
N GLN A 146 31.46 32.83 -25.64
CA GLN A 146 31.78 31.49 -25.09
C GLN A 146 32.98 31.32 -24.13
N ASP A 147 32.68 31.00 -22.85
CA ASP A 147 32.90 29.66 -22.26
C ASP A 147 32.44 29.55 -20.78
N VAL A 148 31.96 28.36 -20.40
CA VAL A 148 32.20 27.62 -19.12
C VAL A 148 31.97 28.29 -17.73
N LEU A 149 31.02 27.71 -16.96
CA LEU A 149 30.86 27.68 -15.46
C LEU A 149 30.77 29.04 -14.72
N GLU A 150 29.92 29.26 -13.72
CA GLU A 150 29.92 28.60 -12.39
C GLU A 150 28.66 28.99 -11.56
N GLU A 151 28.60 28.43 -10.35
CA GLU A 151 27.60 28.52 -9.26
C GLU A 151 26.80 29.82 -8.99
N SER A 152 25.55 29.64 -8.52
CA SER A 152 25.07 30.06 -7.17
C SER A 152 23.74 30.87 -7.12
N GLU A 153 22.84 30.38 -6.25
CA GLU A 153 21.83 31.03 -5.40
C GLU A 153 21.19 32.39 -5.80
N GLY A 154 19.85 32.44 -5.76
CA GLY A 154 19.09 33.69 -5.72
C GLY A 154 17.58 33.51 -5.90
N GLU A 155 16.82 33.64 -4.82
CA GLU A 155 15.34 33.63 -4.82
C GLU A 155 14.73 34.73 -5.71
N SER A 156 13.77 34.38 -6.56
CA SER A 156 12.55 35.19 -6.77
C SER A 156 11.53 34.44 -7.63
N ASP A 157 10.46 33.94 -7.01
CA ASP A 157 9.22 33.66 -7.73
C ASP A 157 8.58 35.00 -8.13
N GLU A 158 8.70 35.40 -9.39
CA GLU A 158 7.84 36.42 -9.99
C GLU A 158 6.88 35.77 -10.98
N SER A 159 5.60 36.09 -10.82
CA SER A 159 4.47 35.38 -11.42
C SER A 159 4.14 35.89 -12.82
N ASP A 160 4.08 34.99 -13.81
CA ASP A 160 3.53 35.32 -15.13
C ASP A 160 2.02 35.01 -15.17
N PHE A 161 1.22 36.03 -14.85
CA PHE A 161 -0.24 35.98 -14.76
C PHE A 161 -0.88 36.39 -16.10
N ILE A 162 -1.40 35.43 -16.87
CA ILE A 162 -2.03 35.70 -18.16
C ILE A 162 -3.49 36.16 -17.97
N VAL A 163 -3.75 37.41 -18.37
CA VAL A 163 -5.07 38.04 -18.44
C VAL A 163 -5.41 38.46 -19.88
N ASP A 164 -6.69 38.65 -20.17
CA ASP A 164 -7.15 39.29 -21.41
C ASP A 164 -6.98 40.83 -21.38
N ASP A 165 -7.31 41.48 -22.51
CA ASP A 165 -7.22 42.94 -22.70
C ASP A 165 -8.12 43.77 -21.74
N ASP A 166 -9.01 43.13 -20.97
CA ASP A 166 -9.84 43.75 -19.92
C ASP A 166 -9.41 43.33 -18.49
N GLY A 167 -8.33 42.56 -18.35
CA GLY A 167 -7.67 42.26 -17.07
C GLY A 167 -8.26 41.10 -16.26
N GLN A 168 -9.01 40.18 -16.89
CA GLN A 168 -9.51 38.96 -16.22
C GLN A 168 -8.66 37.72 -16.57
N PRO A 169 -8.37 36.83 -15.60
CA PRO A 169 -7.55 35.64 -15.84
C PRO A 169 -8.29 34.61 -16.69
N ILE A 170 -7.64 34.17 -17.78
CA ILE A 170 -8.26 33.30 -18.79
C ILE A 170 -8.00 31.82 -18.49
N SER A 171 -8.77 31.23 -17.57
CA SER A 171 -9.03 29.78 -17.65
C SER A 171 -10.37 29.38 -17.04
N LYS A 172 -11.12 28.53 -17.76
CA LYS A 172 -12.15 27.66 -17.19
C LYS A 172 -11.91 26.26 -17.74
N GLY A 173 -11.24 25.43 -16.95
CA GLY A 173 -11.06 24.02 -17.27
C GLY A 173 -12.41 23.34 -17.50
N LYS A 174 -12.55 22.61 -18.61
CA LYS A 174 -13.73 21.78 -18.85
C LYS A 174 -13.72 20.65 -17.83
N LYS A 175 -14.65 20.65 -16.86
CA LYS A 175 -14.84 19.53 -15.92
C LYS A 175 -14.96 18.22 -16.71
N LYS A 176 -13.97 17.34 -16.64
CA LYS A 176 -14.13 15.93 -17.06
C LYS A 176 -15.30 15.37 -16.24
N LYS A 177 -16.23 14.69 -16.90
CA LYS A 177 -17.27 13.94 -16.17
C LYS A 177 -16.58 12.77 -15.47
N TYR A 178 -16.44 12.86 -14.15
CA TYR A 178 -16.31 11.66 -13.32
C TYR A 178 -17.47 10.73 -13.65
N ILE A 179 -17.17 9.54 -14.14
CA ILE A 179 -18.14 8.44 -14.14
C ILE A 179 -18.19 7.99 -12.68
N LYS A 180 -19.07 8.62 -11.88
CA LYS A 180 -19.49 8.02 -10.62
C LYS A 180 -20.20 6.71 -10.97
N TYR A 181 -19.51 5.59 -10.79
CA TYR A 181 -20.13 4.27 -10.75
C TYR A 181 -21.18 4.30 -9.65
N THR A 182 -22.45 4.38 -10.06
CA THR A 182 -23.62 4.52 -9.19
C THR A 182 -24.25 3.16 -8.93
N ASP A 183 -23.43 2.11 -8.88
CA ASP A 183 -23.87 0.77 -8.53
C ASP A 183 -23.74 0.55 -7.02
N ALA A 184 -24.88 0.53 -6.33
CA ALA A 184 -24.92 0.22 -4.90
C ALA A 184 -24.47 -1.22 -4.59
N ALA A 185 -24.33 -2.11 -5.57
CA ALA A 185 -23.70 -3.43 -5.39
C ALA A 185 -22.18 -3.33 -5.18
N LEU A 186 -21.50 -2.41 -5.88
CA LEU A 186 -20.07 -2.12 -5.65
C LEU A 186 -19.86 -1.45 -4.28
N GLN A 187 -20.73 -0.50 -3.92
CA GLN A 187 -20.68 0.15 -2.60
C GLN A 187 -20.97 -0.85 -1.46
N GLU A 188 -21.93 -1.78 -1.64
CA GLU A 188 -22.19 -2.86 -0.69
C GLU A 188 -21.03 -3.86 -0.61
N ALA A 189 -20.36 -4.17 -1.72
CA ALA A 189 -19.13 -4.94 -1.70
C ALA A 189 -18.01 -4.19 -0.93
N GLN A 190 -17.89 -2.87 -1.08
CA GLN A 190 -16.94 -2.05 -0.33
C GLN A 190 -17.27 -2.02 1.18
N GLU A 191 -18.55 -1.92 1.57
CA GLU A 191 -18.98 -1.95 2.99
C GLU A 191 -18.82 -3.34 3.65
N ILE A 192 -19.07 -4.42 2.92
CA ILE A 192 -18.99 -5.80 3.45
C ILE A 192 -17.54 -6.28 3.46
N PHE A 193 -16.81 -6.06 2.36
CA PHE A 193 -15.46 -6.55 2.19
C PHE A 193 -14.40 -5.55 2.62
N GLY A 194 -14.68 -4.26 2.80
CA GLY A 194 -13.65 -3.29 3.22
C GLY A 194 -12.39 -3.44 2.39
N VAL A 195 -12.58 -3.55 1.07
CA VAL A 195 -11.50 -3.56 0.09
C VAL A 195 -11.54 -2.15 -0.47
N ASP A 196 -10.65 -1.31 0.03
CA ASP A 196 -10.05 -0.33 -0.84
C ASP A 196 -9.37 -1.16 -1.94
N PHE A 197 -10.05 -1.26 -3.07
CA PHE A 197 -9.39 -1.61 -4.31
C PHE A 197 -8.51 -0.41 -4.58
N ASP A 198 -7.26 -0.51 -4.16
CA ASP A 198 -6.31 0.59 -4.27
C ASP A 198 -5.88 0.70 -5.73
N TYR A 199 -6.79 1.21 -6.56
CA TYR A 199 -6.50 1.58 -7.94
C TYR A 199 -5.44 2.68 -8.01
N LYS A 200 -5.09 3.36 -6.90
CA LYS A 200 -3.90 4.21 -6.82
C LYS A 200 -2.59 3.43 -6.98
N ASP A 201 -2.57 2.13 -6.62
CA ASP A 201 -1.41 1.24 -6.81
C ASP A 201 -1.22 0.85 -8.31
N PHE A 202 -2.12 1.31 -9.20
CA PHE A 202 -1.98 1.28 -10.67
C PHE A 202 -2.12 2.68 -11.36
N GLU A 203 -2.74 3.67 -10.71
CA GLU A 203 -2.78 5.07 -11.13
C GLU A 203 -2.13 5.99 -10.08
N GLN A 204 -0.79 5.92 -9.95
CA GLN A 204 0.05 6.95 -9.33
C GLN A 204 1.30 7.23 -10.17
N GLU A 205 1.12 7.97 -11.27
CA GLU A 205 1.93 9.17 -11.52
C GLU A 205 0.96 10.36 -11.57
N ASP A 206 1.42 11.52 -11.06
CA ASP A 206 0.73 12.82 -10.92
C ASP A 206 -0.31 12.97 -9.79
N ASP A 207 0.17 13.50 -8.64
CA ASP A 207 -0.64 14.09 -7.57
C ASP A 207 -1.41 15.35 -8.03
N TYR A 208 -2.54 15.65 -7.37
CA TYR A 208 -2.78 16.90 -6.59
C TYR A 208 -4.19 16.88 -5.98
N ASP A 209 -4.30 17.29 -4.71
CA ASP A 209 -5.55 17.27 -3.92
C ASP A 209 -6.56 18.36 -4.31
N GLU A 210 -7.86 18.07 -4.19
CA GLU A 210 -8.93 19.09 -4.13
C GLU A 210 -10.16 18.55 -3.35
N ASP A 211 -10.13 18.65 -2.01
CA ASP A 211 -11.29 18.39 -1.13
C ASP A 211 -11.90 19.73 -0.65
N GLU A 212 -13.04 20.11 -1.22
CA GLU A 212 -13.94 21.15 -0.68
C GLU A 212 -14.92 20.53 0.32
N ILE A 213 -14.83 20.92 1.60
CA ILE A 213 -15.91 20.73 2.58
C ILE A 213 -16.51 22.10 2.92
N GLU A 214 -17.68 22.39 2.36
CA GLU A 214 -18.59 23.42 2.86
C GLU A 214 -19.33 22.90 4.11
N GLU A 215 -19.04 23.46 5.28
CA GLU A 215 -19.99 23.54 6.39
C GLU A 215 -20.12 25.02 6.78
N ASP A 216 -21.24 25.65 6.42
CA ASP A 216 -21.57 27.01 6.83
C ASP A 216 -22.70 27.01 7.87
N TYR A 217 -22.70 28.01 8.75
CA TYR A 217 -23.43 27.99 10.03
C TYR A 217 -24.81 28.65 9.98
N GLU A 218 -25.82 28.05 10.64
CA GLU A 218 -26.99 28.75 11.22
C GLU A 218 -27.23 28.19 12.65
N GLU A 219 -26.92 28.95 13.71
CA GLU A 219 -27.77 29.91 14.45
C GLU A 219 -28.48 29.28 15.68
N GLU A 220 -27.99 29.61 16.90
CA GLU A 220 -28.78 29.52 18.15
C GLU A 220 -29.26 30.95 18.52
N GLU A 221 -30.56 31.12 18.72
CA GLU A 221 -31.23 32.41 18.97
C GLU A 221 -30.93 33.04 20.35
N GLU A 222 -31.02 34.37 20.42
CA GLU A 222 -30.96 35.14 21.67
C GLU A 222 -32.33 35.15 22.42
N GLU A 223 -32.32 34.97 23.74
CA GLU A 223 -33.39 35.48 24.63
C GLU A 223 -32.84 36.59 25.55
N GLU A 224 -33.39 37.81 25.42
CA GLU A 224 -33.18 38.90 26.38
C GLU A 224 -34.05 38.74 27.64
N GLU A 225 -33.49 39.00 28.84
CA GLU A 225 -33.94 40.16 29.66
C GLU A 225 -33.11 40.39 30.94
N GLY A 226 -32.85 41.67 31.23
CA GLY A 226 -32.97 42.21 32.60
C GLY A 226 -31.71 42.32 33.49
N GLY A 227 -31.00 43.46 33.43
CA GLY A 227 -30.10 43.84 34.54
C GLY A 227 -29.16 45.03 34.32
N GLU A 228 -29.59 46.26 34.64
CA GLU A 228 -28.68 47.41 34.71
C GLU A 228 -27.57 47.23 35.77
N VAL A 229 -26.34 47.71 35.51
CA VAL A 229 -25.65 48.75 36.34
C VAL A 229 -24.24 49.10 35.82
N ARG A 230 -24.13 50.35 35.34
CA ARG A 230 -22.99 51.29 35.35
C ARG A 230 -21.55 50.83 35.03
N GLN A 231 -21.07 51.38 33.91
CA GLN A 231 -19.68 51.53 33.48
C GLN A 231 -18.63 51.71 34.59
N ARG A 232 -17.52 50.96 34.49
CA ARG A 232 -16.21 51.32 35.05
C ARG A 232 -15.11 51.12 34.01
N ARG A 233 -14.53 52.24 33.54
CA ARG A 233 -13.30 52.24 32.72
C ARG A 233 -12.19 51.44 33.43
N LYS A 234 -11.71 50.37 32.79
CA LYS A 234 -10.44 49.70 33.15
C LYS A 234 -9.45 49.83 32.00
N LYS A 235 -8.17 49.85 32.37
CA LYS A 235 -7.03 50.27 31.52
C LYS A 235 -6.84 49.32 30.32
N SER A 236 -6.40 49.89 29.21
CA SER A 236 -5.89 49.13 28.06
C SER A 236 -4.71 48.25 28.49
N TYR A 237 -4.91 46.94 28.55
CA TYR A 237 -3.80 46.02 28.34
C TYR A 237 -3.42 46.07 26.87
N ARG A 238 -2.12 46.15 26.57
CA ARG A 238 -1.65 45.89 25.20
C ARG A 238 -2.08 44.48 24.83
N LYS A 239 -2.86 44.32 23.74
CA LYS A 239 -2.96 43.03 23.08
C LYS A 239 -1.51 42.63 22.74
N TYR A 240 -1.02 41.54 23.33
CA TYR A 240 0.01 40.77 22.65
C TYR A 240 -0.58 40.36 21.31
N GLY A 241 0.19 40.44 20.23
CA GLY A 241 -0.26 39.92 18.95
C GLY A 241 -0.68 38.46 19.13
N THR A 242 -1.85 38.10 18.61
CA THR A 242 -2.20 36.71 18.40
C THR A 242 -1.06 36.08 17.63
N ARG A 243 -0.39 35.09 18.21
CA ARG A 243 0.53 34.26 17.44
C ARG A 243 -0.34 33.63 16.37
N LYS A 244 0.05 33.79 15.10
CA LYS A 244 -0.56 33.06 13.99
C LYS A 244 -0.62 31.58 14.36
N SER A 245 -1.71 30.91 13.98
CA SER A 245 -1.82 29.47 14.20
C SER A 245 -0.71 28.74 13.44
N ILE A 246 -0.32 27.54 13.87
CA ILE A 246 0.69 26.78 13.11
C ILE A 246 0.19 26.47 11.69
N PHE A 247 -1.11 26.20 11.57
CA PHE A 247 -1.87 26.03 10.33
C PHE A 247 -1.98 27.30 9.45
N GLU A 248 -1.57 28.47 9.95
CA GLU A 248 -1.53 29.75 9.18
C GLU A 248 -0.09 30.14 8.75
N VAL A 249 0.90 29.30 9.07
CA VAL A 249 2.34 29.61 8.91
C VAL A 249 3.09 28.55 8.10
N PHE A 250 2.62 27.31 8.12
CA PHE A 250 3.21 26.18 7.41
C PHE A 250 2.17 25.52 6.50
N GLU A 251 2.65 24.90 5.42
CA GLU A 251 1.82 24.13 4.50
C GLU A 251 1.31 22.84 5.19
N PRO A 252 0.09 22.34 4.89
CA PRO A 252 -0.44 21.12 5.50
C PRO A 252 0.52 19.93 5.44
N SER A 253 1.19 19.73 4.30
CA SER A 253 2.16 18.66 4.09
C SER A 253 3.41 18.79 4.99
N GLU A 254 3.87 20.02 5.28
CA GLU A 254 4.96 20.26 6.24
C GLU A 254 4.54 19.96 7.69
N ILE A 255 3.28 20.25 8.03
CA ILE A 255 2.69 19.98 9.35
C ILE A 255 2.58 18.46 9.57
N GLU A 256 2.14 17.72 8.56
CA GLU A 256 2.07 16.25 8.58
C GLU A 256 3.45 15.58 8.64
N ARG A 257 4.39 15.99 7.78
CA ARG A 257 5.79 15.54 7.78
C ARG A 257 6.51 15.84 9.10
N SER A 258 6.13 16.91 9.79
CA SER A 258 6.63 17.28 11.13
C SER A 258 5.89 16.59 12.29
N HIS A 259 4.82 15.85 12.00
CA HIS A 259 3.86 15.28 12.95
C HIS A 259 3.28 16.30 13.96
N LEU A 260 2.69 17.36 13.41
CA LEU A 260 2.10 18.48 14.14
C LEU A 260 0.59 18.66 13.89
N THR A 261 -0.08 17.71 13.25
CA THR A 261 -1.54 17.70 13.05
C THR A 261 -2.30 17.49 14.37
N ASP A 262 -3.61 17.67 14.35
CA ASP A 262 -4.45 17.38 15.52
C ASP A 262 -4.59 15.88 15.81
N LEU A 263 -4.56 15.03 14.78
CA LEU A 263 -4.43 13.58 14.98
C LEU A 263 -3.09 13.24 15.67
N ASP A 264 -2.00 13.93 15.34
CA ASP A 264 -0.72 13.76 16.04
C ASP A 264 -0.76 14.30 17.49
N ASN A 265 -1.56 15.32 17.77
CA ASN A 265 -1.83 15.76 19.15
C ASN A 265 -2.48 14.63 19.95
N ASP A 266 -3.54 14.03 19.43
CA ASP A 266 -4.27 12.96 20.09
C ASP A 266 -3.41 11.70 20.27
N ILE A 267 -2.69 11.27 19.22
CA ILE A 267 -1.77 10.12 19.28
C ILE A 267 -0.71 10.33 20.36
N ARG A 268 -0.17 11.55 20.51
CA ARG A 268 0.81 11.89 21.57
C ARG A 268 0.22 11.79 22.96
N LEU A 269 -0.99 12.31 23.17
CA LEU A 269 -1.66 12.39 24.47
C LEU A 269 -2.26 11.06 24.94
N ALA A 270 -2.66 10.18 24.02
CA ALA A 270 -3.24 8.88 24.35
C ALA A 270 -2.28 7.96 25.12
N ASP A 271 -2.78 7.29 26.16
CA ASP A 271 -2.05 6.26 26.93
C ASP A 271 -2.11 4.89 26.24
N ILE A 272 -1.71 4.86 24.97
CA ILE A 272 -1.67 3.67 24.11
C ILE A 272 -0.32 3.68 23.38
N PRO A 273 0.36 2.53 23.22
CA PRO A 273 1.55 2.41 22.37
C PRO A 273 1.34 3.05 20.99
N GLU A 274 2.27 3.88 20.51
CA GLU A 274 2.09 4.63 19.25
C GLU A 274 1.82 3.70 18.06
N ARG A 275 2.58 2.59 17.96
CA ARG A 275 2.37 1.53 16.95
C ARG A 275 1.01 0.82 17.01
N PHE A 276 0.28 0.87 18.13
CA PHE A 276 -1.07 0.31 18.22
C PHE A 276 -2.15 1.28 17.74
N GLN A 277 -1.82 2.58 17.66
CA GLN A 277 -2.71 3.63 17.16
C GLN A 277 -2.57 3.84 15.64
N LEU A 278 -1.38 3.61 15.09
CA LEU A 278 -1.07 3.69 13.65
C LEU A 278 -1.45 2.43 12.85
N ARG A 279 -2.20 1.50 13.46
CA ARG A 279 -2.55 0.23 12.85
C ARG A 279 -3.87 0.38 12.08
N GLY A 280 -3.95 -0.15 10.86
CA GLY A 280 -5.12 -0.01 9.97
C GLY A 280 -6.42 -0.51 10.63
N ILE A 281 -6.33 -1.55 11.46
CA ILE A 281 -7.39 -1.91 12.41
C ILE A 281 -6.96 -1.59 13.85
N PRO A 282 -7.68 -0.72 14.57
CA PRO A 282 -7.42 -0.42 15.97
C PRO A 282 -7.36 -1.67 16.86
N VAL A 283 -6.40 -1.69 17.80
CA VAL A 283 -6.31 -2.76 18.81
C VAL A 283 -7.49 -2.63 19.79
N THR A 284 -8.44 -3.55 19.69
CA THR A 284 -9.64 -3.58 20.54
C THR A 284 -9.56 -4.70 21.57
N LYS A 285 -10.07 -4.42 22.77
CA LYS A 285 -10.20 -5.39 23.86
C LYS A 285 -11.12 -6.55 23.46
N ALA A 286 -10.74 -7.78 23.77
CA ALA A 286 -11.51 -8.99 23.46
C ALA A 286 -11.85 -9.83 24.70
N GLU A 287 -12.92 -10.61 24.58
CA GLU A 287 -13.30 -11.64 25.53
C GLU A 287 -12.46 -12.92 25.35
N ASP A 288 -12.33 -13.71 26.41
CA ASP A 288 -11.39 -14.85 26.47
C ASP A 288 -11.72 -15.98 25.47
N ASP A 289 -12.99 -16.13 25.09
CA ASP A 289 -13.44 -17.06 24.03
C ASP A 289 -12.99 -16.60 22.63
N GLU A 290 -13.11 -15.31 22.33
CA GLU A 290 -12.63 -14.72 21.07
C GLU A 290 -11.11 -14.89 20.94
N ILE A 291 -10.36 -14.64 22.01
CA ILE A 291 -8.91 -14.79 22.03
C ILE A 291 -8.50 -16.27 21.88
N ALA A 292 -9.34 -17.21 22.34
CA ALA A 292 -9.10 -18.64 22.14
C ALA A 292 -9.30 -19.07 20.67
N GLU A 293 -10.39 -18.62 20.03
CA GLU A 293 -10.63 -18.84 18.58
C GLU A 293 -9.53 -18.21 17.73
N GLU A 294 -9.16 -16.98 18.04
CA GLU A 294 -8.08 -16.23 17.39
C GLU A 294 -6.73 -16.97 17.50
N ALA A 295 -6.37 -17.44 18.69
CA ALA A 295 -5.10 -18.14 18.89
C ALA A 295 -5.00 -19.45 18.10
N GLU A 296 -6.09 -20.21 17.97
CA GLU A 296 -6.14 -21.41 17.14
C GLU A 296 -6.07 -21.06 15.64
N TRP A 297 -6.76 -19.99 15.22
CA TRP A 297 -6.72 -19.50 13.84
C TRP A 297 -5.32 -19.01 13.44
N ILE A 298 -4.67 -18.17 14.25
CA ILE A 298 -3.30 -17.69 14.00
C ILE A 298 -2.32 -18.86 13.94
N TYR A 299 -2.41 -19.83 14.86
CA TYR A 299 -1.57 -21.04 14.83
C TYR A 299 -1.73 -21.84 13.52
N LYS A 300 -2.97 -21.98 13.05
CA LYS A 300 -3.28 -22.71 11.82
C LYS A 300 -2.78 -21.98 10.58
N GLN A 301 -3.04 -20.68 10.46
CA GLN A 301 -2.70 -19.91 9.27
C GLN A 301 -1.21 -19.57 9.17
N ALA A 302 -0.60 -19.04 10.25
CA ALA A 302 0.78 -18.55 10.20
C ALA A 302 1.84 -19.65 10.41
N PHE A 303 1.55 -20.63 11.27
CA PHE A 303 2.55 -21.59 11.79
C PHE A 303 2.31 -23.06 11.39
N SER A 304 1.23 -23.37 10.65
CA SER A 304 0.87 -24.75 10.27
C SER A 304 0.68 -24.95 8.77
N ILE A 305 -0.06 -24.06 8.09
CA ILE A 305 -0.23 -24.04 6.63
C ILE A 305 1.11 -23.64 5.98
N ASN A 306 1.56 -24.42 5.01
CA ASN A 306 2.77 -24.10 4.26
C ASN A 306 2.52 -23.03 3.19
N THR A 307 3.58 -22.31 2.80
CA THR A 307 3.63 -21.57 1.54
C THR A 307 3.46 -22.50 0.34
N ILE A 308 2.93 -21.99 -0.76
CA ILE A 308 2.82 -22.70 -2.04
C ILE A 308 4.21 -22.83 -2.67
N SER A 309 4.99 -21.75 -2.64
CA SER A 309 6.36 -21.68 -3.14
C SER A 309 7.39 -21.99 -2.04
N ILE A 310 8.60 -22.42 -2.42
CA ILE A 310 9.68 -22.72 -1.49
C ILE A 310 10.44 -21.43 -1.14
N GLN A 311 10.16 -20.86 0.04
CA GLN A 311 10.82 -19.65 0.52
C GLN A 311 12.16 -19.93 1.23
N GLU A 312 13.09 -18.97 1.20
CA GLU A 312 14.44 -19.13 1.77
C GLU A 312 14.46 -19.02 3.31
N GLY A 313 14.40 -20.18 3.98
CA GLY A 313 14.53 -20.28 5.44
C GLY A 313 15.94 -19.97 5.97
N GLU A 314 16.13 -20.17 7.28
CA GLU A 314 17.46 -20.10 7.92
C GLU A 314 18.38 -21.26 7.53
N TYR A 315 17.80 -22.37 7.06
CA TYR A 315 18.51 -23.56 6.63
C TYR A 315 18.39 -23.75 5.12
N ALA A 316 19.53 -23.76 4.42
CA ALA A 316 19.59 -24.03 2.99
C ALA A 316 19.03 -25.42 2.67
N GLY A 317 17.99 -25.49 1.85
CA GLY A 317 17.34 -26.75 1.46
C GLY A 317 16.08 -27.12 2.25
N SER A 318 15.54 -26.23 3.10
CA SER A 318 14.15 -26.35 3.55
C SER A 318 13.20 -26.44 2.35
N GLY A 319 12.26 -27.39 2.38
CA GLY A 319 11.14 -27.42 1.45
C GLY A 319 10.02 -26.47 1.90
N HIS A 320 8.79 -26.72 1.44
CA HIS A 320 7.59 -25.99 1.87
C HIS A 320 7.49 -25.90 3.40
N GLN A 321 7.43 -24.68 3.93
CA GLN A 321 7.29 -24.39 5.35
C GLN A 321 6.21 -23.32 5.58
N PRO A 322 5.63 -23.24 6.79
CA PRO A 322 4.76 -22.14 7.15
C PRO A 322 5.50 -20.82 7.12
N ILE A 323 4.78 -19.73 6.85
CA ILE A 323 5.37 -18.43 6.56
C ILE A 323 6.13 -17.83 7.76
N ALA A 324 5.70 -18.18 8.97
CA ALA A 324 6.37 -17.85 10.23
C ALA A 324 7.20 -19.01 10.83
N GLY A 325 7.48 -20.04 10.03
CA GLY A 325 8.11 -21.28 10.48
C GLY A 325 7.13 -22.22 11.21
N ARG A 326 7.50 -23.50 11.31
CA ARG A 326 6.64 -24.53 11.92
C ARG A 326 6.76 -24.54 13.44
N LYS A 327 5.63 -24.51 14.16
CA LYS A 327 5.56 -24.59 15.63
C LYS A 327 4.78 -25.81 16.10
N ASN A 328 5.03 -26.22 17.35
CA ASN A 328 4.27 -27.28 18.01
C ASN A 328 2.86 -26.80 18.39
N PRO A 329 1.84 -27.69 18.46
CA PRO A 329 0.50 -27.32 18.92
C PRO A 329 0.43 -26.74 20.35
N SER A 330 1.46 -26.94 21.17
CA SER A 330 1.63 -26.26 22.47
C SER A 330 1.62 -24.73 22.34
N ALA A 331 2.06 -24.20 21.20
CA ALA A 331 2.11 -22.77 20.93
C ALA A 331 0.73 -22.08 20.99
N VAL A 332 -0.38 -22.77 20.74
CA VAL A 332 -1.74 -22.16 20.79
C VAL A 332 -2.01 -21.51 22.14
N GLY A 333 -1.66 -22.17 23.25
CA GLY A 333 -1.82 -21.61 24.59
C GLY A 333 -0.92 -20.39 24.83
N LYS A 334 0.25 -20.35 24.19
CA LYS A 334 1.22 -19.25 24.28
C LYS A 334 0.80 -18.05 23.43
N ILE A 335 0.22 -18.29 22.26
CA ILE A 335 -0.39 -17.26 21.39
C ILE A 335 -1.57 -16.61 22.13
N ARG A 336 -2.44 -17.40 22.78
CA ARG A 336 -3.56 -16.87 23.58
C ARG A 336 -3.11 -15.93 24.70
N GLU A 337 -2.04 -16.26 25.43
CA GLU A 337 -1.50 -15.37 26.47
C GLU A 337 -0.83 -14.12 25.86
N ALA A 338 -0.14 -14.24 24.72
CA ALA A 338 0.39 -13.08 24.00
C ALA A 338 -0.71 -12.11 23.53
N LEU A 339 -1.80 -12.63 22.96
CA LEU A 339 -2.96 -11.84 22.54
C LEU A 339 -3.64 -11.13 23.72
N LYS A 340 -3.76 -11.78 24.90
CA LYS A 340 -4.25 -11.11 26.12
C LYS A 340 -3.37 -9.91 26.49
N PHE A 341 -2.05 -10.06 26.42
CA PHE A 341 -1.14 -8.95 26.70
C PHE A 341 -1.29 -7.82 25.68
N MET A 342 -1.41 -8.13 24.38
CA MET A 342 -1.58 -7.13 23.32
C MET A 342 -2.95 -6.43 23.38
N ARG A 343 -4.05 -7.18 23.28
CA ARG A 343 -5.42 -6.64 23.16
C ARG A 343 -5.99 -6.10 24.46
N ASN A 344 -5.72 -6.76 25.59
CA ASN A 344 -6.37 -6.44 26.87
C ASN A 344 -5.46 -5.68 27.84
N GLU A 345 -4.14 -5.93 27.82
CA GLU A 345 -3.18 -5.18 28.64
C GLU A 345 -2.48 -4.02 27.90
N LEU A 346 -2.59 -3.94 26.56
CA LEU A 346 -1.89 -2.97 25.71
C LEU A 346 -0.37 -3.02 25.89
N PHE A 347 0.17 -4.24 26.00
CA PHE A 347 1.61 -4.49 25.97
C PHE A 347 2.07 -4.81 24.57
N GLU A 348 3.16 -4.17 24.18
CA GLU A 348 3.80 -4.35 22.89
C GLU A 348 4.76 -5.55 22.89
N VAL A 349 5.11 -6.03 21.70
CA VAL A 349 5.96 -7.22 21.50
C VAL A 349 7.29 -7.16 22.29
N PRO A 350 8.07 -6.06 22.32
CA PRO A 350 9.29 -6.02 23.12
C PRO A 350 9.02 -6.21 24.62
N PHE A 351 8.01 -5.53 25.17
CA PHE A 351 7.67 -5.70 26.60
C PHE A 351 7.29 -7.15 26.92
N ILE A 352 6.50 -7.80 26.06
CA ILE A 352 6.12 -9.21 26.23
C ILE A 352 7.37 -10.12 26.16
N ALA A 353 8.23 -9.91 25.17
CA ALA A 353 9.43 -10.72 24.94
C ALA A 353 10.46 -10.63 26.09
N PHE A 354 10.61 -9.47 26.73
CA PHE A 354 11.60 -9.29 27.81
C PHE A 354 11.02 -9.48 29.22
N TYR A 355 9.78 -9.04 29.48
CA TYR A 355 9.19 -8.99 30.83
C TYR A 355 8.02 -9.95 31.06
N ARG A 356 7.56 -10.68 30.03
CA ARG A 356 6.55 -11.75 30.12
C ARG A 356 7.02 -13.06 29.48
N LYS A 357 8.33 -13.23 29.30
CA LYS A 357 8.90 -14.39 28.60
C LYS A 357 8.46 -15.74 29.17
N GLU A 358 8.28 -15.85 30.47
CA GLU A 358 7.78 -17.05 31.14
C GLU A 358 6.39 -17.49 30.65
N SER A 359 5.58 -16.54 30.20
CA SER A 359 4.26 -16.79 29.62
C SER A 359 4.32 -17.28 28.18
N VAL A 360 5.35 -16.92 27.39
CA VAL A 360 5.41 -17.15 25.92
C VAL A 360 6.50 -18.14 25.48
N GLU A 361 7.66 -18.17 26.15
CA GLU A 361 8.72 -19.15 25.92
C GLU A 361 8.31 -20.56 26.44
N PRO A 362 8.89 -21.65 25.90
CA PRO A 362 9.88 -21.70 24.82
C PRO A 362 9.27 -21.77 23.41
N ASP A 363 7.95 -21.75 23.26
CA ASP A 363 7.29 -21.96 21.96
C ASP A 363 7.39 -20.74 21.02
N LEU A 364 7.38 -19.51 21.58
CA LEU A 364 7.40 -18.24 20.84
C LEU A 364 8.63 -17.40 21.19
N ASN A 365 9.29 -16.85 20.17
CA ASN A 365 10.33 -15.82 20.23
C ASN A 365 9.77 -14.44 19.80
N ILE A 366 10.60 -13.39 19.80
CA ILE A 366 10.17 -12.02 19.47
C ILE A 366 9.61 -11.86 18.04
N ASN A 367 10.13 -12.59 17.06
CA ASN A 367 9.64 -12.56 15.68
C ASN A 367 8.32 -13.33 15.52
N ASP A 368 8.12 -14.39 16.31
CA ASP A 368 6.83 -15.07 16.42
C ASP A 368 5.78 -14.16 17.07
N LEU A 369 6.16 -13.34 18.05
CA LEU A 369 5.26 -12.35 18.67
C LEU A 369 4.88 -11.23 17.70
N TRP A 370 5.81 -10.73 16.88
CA TRP A 370 5.47 -9.80 15.78
C TRP A 370 4.57 -10.46 14.73
N THR A 371 4.75 -11.76 14.47
CA THR A 371 3.82 -12.53 13.65
C THR A 371 2.43 -12.53 14.28
N VAL A 372 2.29 -12.87 15.56
CA VAL A 372 0.99 -12.84 16.26
C VAL A 372 0.34 -11.45 16.17
N TYR A 373 1.09 -10.37 16.38
CA TYR A 373 0.59 -8.99 16.24
C TYR A 373 0.09 -8.64 14.81
N LYS A 374 0.80 -9.08 13.76
CA LYS A 374 0.36 -8.89 12.36
C LYS A 374 -0.84 -9.77 11.98
N TRP A 375 -0.96 -10.95 12.57
CA TRP A 375 -2.07 -11.87 12.29
C TRP A 375 -3.32 -11.59 13.14
N ASP A 376 -3.21 -10.94 14.31
CA ASP A 376 -4.31 -10.34 15.08
C ASP A 376 -5.09 -9.32 14.24
N GLU A 377 -4.37 -8.46 13.49
CA GLU A 377 -5.00 -7.52 12.56
C GLU A 377 -5.78 -8.26 11.47
N LYS A 378 -5.16 -9.23 10.79
CA LYS A 378 -5.83 -10.05 9.76
C LYS A 378 -7.05 -10.81 10.32
N TRP A 379 -6.99 -11.28 11.56
CA TRP A 379 -8.13 -11.89 12.24
C TRP A 379 -9.26 -10.89 12.49
N CYS A 380 -8.95 -9.70 13.01
CA CYS A 380 -9.94 -8.64 13.22
C CYS A 380 -10.60 -8.21 11.89
N GLN A 381 -9.83 -8.13 10.80
CA GLN A 381 -10.31 -7.91 9.43
C GLN A 381 -11.32 -8.99 9.00
N LEU A 382 -10.92 -10.27 9.09
CA LEU A 382 -11.76 -11.42 8.75
C LEU A 382 -13.04 -11.46 9.59
N ARG A 383 -12.93 -11.19 10.90
CA ARG A 383 -14.04 -11.20 11.84
C ARG A 383 -15.03 -10.06 11.59
N ASN A 384 -14.55 -8.87 11.21
CA ASN A 384 -15.40 -7.75 10.81
C ASN A 384 -16.15 -8.06 9.50
N ARG A 385 -15.45 -8.56 8.46
CA ARG A 385 -16.07 -8.99 7.19
C ARG A 385 -17.15 -10.05 7.42
N LYS A 386 -16.84 -11.10 8.21
CA LYS A 386 -17.82 -12.10 8.65
C LYS A 386 -19.03 -11.49 9.35
N LYS A 387 -18.80 -10.59 10.32
CA LYS A 387 -19.88 -9.96 11.10
C LYS A 387 -20.79 -9.10 10.21
N ASN A 388 -20.23 -8.40 9.23
CA ASN A 388 -21.01 -7.62 8.25
C ASN A 388 -21.85 -8.54 7.36
N LEU A 389 -21.27 -9.64 6.85
CA LEU A 389 -22.00 -10.60 6.03
C LEU A 389 -23.06 -11.40 6.83
N SER A 390 -22.80 -11.74 8.10
CA SER A 390 -23.79 -12.38 8.97
C SER A 390 -25.01 -11.48 9.20
N LYS A 391 -24.81 -10.17 9.41
CA LYS A 391 -25.91 -9.20 9.50
C LYS A 391 -26.75 -9.14 8.22
N LEU A 392 -26.12 -9.28 7.05
CA LEU A 392 -26.84 -9.34 5.76
C LEU A 392 -27.68 -10.62 5.66
N PHE A 393 -27.15 -11.77 6.12
CA PHE A 393 -27.90 -13.04 6.16
C PHE A 393 -29.07 -12.96 7.14
N GLU A 394 -28.89 -12.36 8.32
CA GLU A 394 -29.93 -12.10 9.32
C GLU A 394 -31.04 -11.20 8.75
N LYS A 395 -30.68 -10.04 8.16
CA LYS A 395 -31.63 -9.13 7.48
C LYS A 395 -32.43 -9.80 6.36
N MET A 396 -31.78 -10.65 5.56
CA MET A 396 -32.46 -11.41 4.50
C MET A 396 -33.41 -12.47 5.07
N GLN A 397 -33.00 -13.16 6.14
CA GLN A 397 -33.84 -14.13 6.85
C GLN A 397 -35.07 -13.47 7.49
N GLU A 398 -34.92 -12.30 8.11
CA GLU A 398 -36.03 -11.51 8.65
C GLU A 398 -37.02 -11.11 7.54
N TYR A 399 -36.53 -10.58 6.42
CA TYR A 399 -37.36 -10.22 5.26
C TYR A 399 -38.10 -11.42 4.65
N GLN A 400 -37.44 -12.57 4.53
CA GLN A 400 -38.09 -13.82 4.10
C GLN A 400 -39.16 -14.27 5.10
N CYS A 401 -38.92 -14.14 6.40
CA CYS A 401 -39.92 -14.40 7.44
C CYS A 401 -41.12 -13.44 7.34
N ASP A 402 -40.90 -12.14 7.13
CA ASP A 402 -41.98 -11.16 6.94
C ASP A 402 -42.88 -11.52 5.76
N ILE A 403 -42.29 -11.90 4.62
CA ILE A 403 -43.03 -12.34 3.43
C ILE A 403 -43.92 -13.55 3.77
N VAL A 404 -43.35 -14.58 4.41
CA VAL A 404 -44.08 -15.80 4.78
C VAL A 404 -45.17 -15.51 5.83
N MET A 405 -44.93 -14.60 6.77
CA MET A 405 -45.93 -14.20 7.78
C MET A 405 -47.03 -13.28 7.23
N SER A 406 -46.80 -12.61 6.10
CA SER A 406 -47.79 -11.72 5.48
C SER A 406 -48.98 -12.46 4.84
N ASP A 407 -48.79 -13.71 4.38
CA ASP A 407 -49.84 -14.57 3.83
C ASP A 407 -49.57 -16.06 4.13
N PRO A 408 -49.95 -16.55 5.34
CA PRO A 408 -49.62 -17.90 5.79
C PRO A 408 -50.26 -19.05 4.99
N ASP A 409 -51.30 -18.77 4.20
CA ASP A 409 -52.02 -19.76 3.38
C ASP A 409 -51.44 -19.88 1.96
N LYS A 410 -50.52 -18.98 1.58
CA LYS A 410 -49.86 -19.00 0.27
C LYS A 410 -48.64 -19.94 0.31
N PRO A 411 -48.54 -20.93 -0.59
CA PRO A 411 -47.33 -21.75 -0.68
C PRO A 411 -46.12 -20.89 -1.04
N ILE A 412 -44.97 -21.21 -0.46
CA ILE A 412 -43.68 -20.60 -0.79
C ILE A 412 -43.52 -20.61 -2.31
N THR A 413 -43.17 -19.47 -2.90
CA THR A 413 -43.08 -19.27 -4.35
C THR A 413 -42.17 -20.32 -4.98
N GLU A 414 -42.67 -20.96 -6.04
CA GLU A 414 -42.00 -22.08 -6.70
C GLU A 414 -40.69 -21.60 -7.34
N GLY A 415 -39.54 -21.90 -6.69
CA GLY A 415 -38.21 -21.38 -7.06
C GLY A 415 -37.56 -20.41 -6.06
N MET A 416 -38.21 -20.13 -4.92
CA MET A 416 -37.63 -19.42 -3.77
C MET A 416 -36.79 -20.38 -2.92
N ARG A 417 -35.49 -20.08 -2.72
CA ARG A 417 -34.66 -20.75 -1.71
C ARG A 417 -34.83 -19.98 -0.40
N THR A 418 -35.14 -20.68 0.70
CA THR A 418 -35.12 -20.08 2.04
C THR A 418 -33.68 -20.06 2.58
N LEU A 419 -33.27 -19.02 3.29
CA LEU A 419 -31.94 -18.96 3.91
C LEU A 419 -31.89 -19.90 5.13
N GLU A 420 -31.11 -20.97 5.00
CA GLU A 420 -31.06 -22.05 5.98
C GLU A 420 -30.00 -21.82 7.06
N HIS A 421 -30.14 -22.52 8.19
CA HIS A 421 -29.08 -22.54 9.22
C HIS A 421 -27.75 -23.12 8.70
N SER A 422 -27.81 -23.97 7.67
CA SER A 422 -26.63 -24.51 6.96
C SER A 422 -25.80 -23.38 6.31
N ASP A 423 -26.43 -22.39 5.68
CA ASP A 423 -25.75 -21.23 5.07
C ASP A 423 -25.03 -20.38 6.11
N ILE A 424 -25.70 -20.10 7.23
CA ILE A 424 -25.14 -19.34 8.35
C ILE A 424 -23.94 -20.08 8.96
N LEU A 425 -24.04 -21.40 9.13
CA LEU A 425 -22.95 -22.23 9.66
C LEU A 425 -21.75 -22.28 8.71
N ARG A 426 -21.95 -22.31 7.38
CA ARG A 426 -20.86 -22.20 6.39
C ARG A 426 -20.08 -20.90 6.56
N LEU A 427 -20.79 -19.76 6.65
CA LEU A 427 -20.17 -18.45 6.89
C LEU A 427 -19.41 -18.39 8.23
N GLN A 428 -20.00 -18.92 9.30
CA GLN A 428 -19.35 -18.99 10.62
C GLN A 428 -18.07 -19.84 10.57
N THR A 429 -18.06 -20.94 9.84
CA THR A 429 -16.91 -21.86 9.74
C THR A 429 -15.81 -21.40 8.78
N ALA A 430 -16.06 -20.44 7.87
CA ALA A 430 -15.05 -19.89 6.95
C ALA A 430 -13.76 -19.44 7.69
N GLN A 431 -12.60 -19.67 7.10
CA GLN A 431 -11.28 -19.48 7.74
C GLN A 431 -10.41 -18.46 7.02
N THR A 432 -10.83 -17.98 5.86
CA THR A 432 -10.07 -17.11 4.96
C THR A 432 -10.99 -16.07 4.34
N VAL A 433 -10.44 -14.99 3.79
CA VAL A 433 -11.22 -13.94 3.11
C VAL A 433 -11.92 -14.53 1.88
N GLU A 434 -11.21 -15.40 1.16
CA GLU A 434 -11.65 -16.09 -0.04
C GLU A 434 -12.84 -17.00 0.25
N GLU A 435 -12.87 -17.71 1.38
CA GLU A 435 -14.04 -18.50 1.81
C GLU A 435 -15.24 -17.63 2.21
N VAL A 436 -15.03 -16.42 2.74
CA VAL A 436 -16.12 -15.46 3.02
C VAL A 436 -16.67 -14.89 1.70
N GLN A 437 -15.80 -14.57 0.73
CA GLN A 437 -16.18 -14.16 -0.61
C GLN A 437 -16.93 -15.26 -1.36
N ASP A 438 -16.52 -16.53 -1.21
CA ASP A 438 -17.25 -17.67 -1.76
C ASP A 438 -18.68 -17.77 -1.18
N CYS A 439 -18.85 -17.52 0.13
CA CYS A 439 -20.17 -17.48 0.78
C CYS A 439 -21.05 -16.32 0.29
N TYR A 440 -20.47 -15.15 0.02
CA TYR A 440 -21.20 -14.02 -0.55
C TYR A 440 -21.54 -14.21 -2.03
N ALA A 441 -20.62 -14.76 -2.82
CA ALA A 441 -20.89 -15.12 -4.21
C ALA A 441 -22.03 -16.15 -4.34
N HIS A 442 -22.13 -17.07 -3.38
CA HIS A 442 -23.26 -17.99 -3.22
C HIS A 442 -24.55 -17.26 -2.81
N PHE A 443 -24.49 -16.37 -1.81
CA PHE A 443 -25.63 -15.57 -1.37
C PHE A 443 -26.20 -14.72 -2.51
N MET A 444 -25.36 -13.98 -3.24
CA MET A 444 -25.77 -13.12 -4.35
C MET A 444 -26.38 -13.91 -5.51
N LEU A 445 -25.96 -15.17 -5.74
CA LEU A 445 -26.57 -16.02 -6.77
C LEU A 445 -28.06 -16.32 -6.48
N TYR A 446 -28.41 -16.62 -5.23
CA TYR A 446 -29.77 -17.03 -4.87
C TYR A 446 -30.66 -15.88 -4.39
N TYR A 447 -30.09 -14.92 -3.67
CA TYR A 447 -30.81 -13.85 -2.97
C TYR A 447 -30.57 -12.45 -3.56
N GLY A 448 -29.60 -12.26 -4.46
CA GLY A 448 -29.22 -10.94 -4.98
C GLY A 448 -30.38 -10.14 -5.60
N HIS A 449 -31.38 -10.82 -6.19
CA HIS A 449 -32.58 -10.16 -6.71
C HIS A 449 -33.52 -9.59 -5.62
N ASP A 450 -33.46 -10.12 -4.41
CA ASP A 450 -34.32 -9.72 -3.28
C ASP A 450 -33.67 -8.61 -2.44
N VAL A 451 -32.34 -8.43 -2.53
CA VAL A 451 -31.58 -7.45 -1.72
C VAL A 451 -32.13 -6.02 -1.83
N PRO A 452 -32.47 -5.47 -3.02
CA PRO A 452 -33.05 -4.12 -3.09
C PRO A 452 -34.42 -4.03 -2.39
N ALA A 453 -35.27 -5.04 -2.57
CA ALA A 453 -36.61 -5.09 -1.97
C ALA A 453 -36.56 -5.30 -0.44
N MET A 454 -35.59 -6.07 0.05
CA MET A 454 -35.24 -6.20 1.46
C MET A 454 -34.81 -4.86 2.06
N LYS A 455 -33.89 -4.13 1.42
CA LYS A 455 -33.44 -2.81 1.87
C LYS A 455 -34.60 -1.81 1.93
N GLU A 456 -35.46 -1.77 0.92
CA GLU A 456 -36.68 -0.94 0.94
C GLU A 456 -37.64 -1.30 2.08
N ALA A 457 -37.82 -2.59 2.39
CA ALA A 457 -38.70 -3.04 3.46
C ALA A 457 -38.15 -2.67 4.84
N LEU A 458 -36.84 -2.84 5.06
CA LEU A 458 -36.17 -2.44 6.29
C LEU A 458 -36.22 -0.93 6.51
N ASN A 459 -35.90 -0.13 5.49
CA ASN A 459 -35.98 1.34 5.60
C ASN A 459 -37.40 1.81 5.94
N LYS A 460 -38.44 1.17 5.39
CA LYS A 460 -39.85 1.45 5.74
C LYS A 460 -40.18 1.08 7.18
N LYS A 461 -39.65 -0.04 7.70
CA LYS A 461 -39.78 -0.43 9.12
C LYS A 461 -39.10 0.56 10.05
N GLU A 462 -37.83 0.89 9.80
CA GLU A 462 -37.07 1.84 10.62
C GLU A 462 -37.73 3.23 10.66
N SER A 463 -38.29 3.71 9.54
CA SER A 463 -39.07 4.97 9.51
C SER A 463 -40.36 4.88 10.32
N GLN A 464 -41.08 3.75 10.25
CA GLN A 464 -42.30 3.53 11.04
C GLN A 464 -42.01 3.40 12.55
N GLU A 465 -40.90 2.77 12.93
CA GLU A 465 -40.47 2.67 14.32
C GLU A 465 -40.07 4.04 14.88
N LYS A 466 -39.30 4.85 14.13
CA LYS A 466 -38.99 6.24 14.50
C LYS A 466 -40.26 7.08 14.68
N GLN A 467 -41.22 6.99 13.77
CA GLN A 467 -42.55 7.64 13.88
C GLN A 467 -43.39 7.16 15.08
N LEU A 468 -43.10 5.99 15.65
CA LEU A 468 -43.75 5.47 16.87
C LEU A 468 -43.04 5.89 18.16
N GLU A 469 -41.74 6.21 18.10
CA GLU A 469 -40.96 6.70 19.24
C GLU A 469 -41.09 8.23 19.41
N THR A 470 -41.05 9.00 18.32
CA THR A 470 -41.39 10.43 18.33
C THR A 470 -42.89 10.61 18.19
N ASN A 471 -43.58 10.90 19.29
CA ASN A 471 -45.04 11.01 19.37
C ASN A 471 -45.60 12.33 18.78
N ASP A 472 -44.98 12.83 17.71
CA ASP A 472 -45.34 14.06 16.98
C ASP A 472 -46.00 13.72 15.64
N GLN A 473 -47.12 14.38 15.35
CA GLN A 473 -47.95 14.09 14.17
C GLN A 473 -47.51 14.86 12.91
N ASP A 474 -46.42 15.64 12.98
CA ASP A 474 -45.95 16.51 11.89
C ASP A 474 -44.71 15.95 11.13
N ALA A 475 -44.30 14.70 11.41
CA ALA A 475 -43.18 14.02 10.76
C ALA A 475 -43.50 13.42 9.35
N GLU A 476 -44.43 14.03 8.59
CA GLU A 476 -44.82 13.58 7.24
C GLU A 476 -44.11 14.32 6.07
N GLN A 477 -43.23 15.32 6.32
CA GLN A 477 -42.69 16.18 5.25
C GLN A 477 -41.18 16.14 4.97
N GLU A 478 -40.35 15.41 5.73
CA GLU A 478 -38.89 15.36 5.49
C GLU A 478 -38.33 13.95 5.24
N THR A 479 -38.85 13.24 4.22
CA THR A 479 -38.16 12.10 3.59
C THR A 479 -38.49 11.92 2.10
N GLU A 480 -38.57 12.99 1.29
CA GLU A 480 -38.37 12.86 -0.17
C GLU A 480 -36.87 12.70 -0.49
N GLY A 481 -36.27 11.66 0.07
CA GLY A 481 -34.95 11.18 -0.35
C GLY A 481 -35.01 10.77 -1.82
N THR A 482 -34.03 11.25 -2.60
CA THR A 482 -33.95 11.07 -4.05
C THR A 482 -34.22 9.61 -4.43
N LYS A 483 -35.32 9.35 -5.15
CA LYS A 483 -35.60 8.02 -5.73
C LYS A 483 -34.61 7.72 -6.85
N VAL A 484 -33.39 7.33 -6.46
CA VAL A 484 -32.41 6.73 -7.36
C VAL A 484 -33.06 5.49 -7.93
N LYS A 485 -33.45 5.56 -9.22
CA LYS A 485 -33.92 4.39 -9.94
C LYS A 485 -32.75 3.42 -10.07
N HIS A 486 -32.70 2.44 -9.18
CA HIS A 486 -31.93 1.23 -9.45
C HIS A 486 -32.38 0.68 -10.79
N VAL A 487 -31.50 0.72 -11.78
CA VAL A 487 -31.60 -0.16 -12.95
C VAL A 487 -31.04 -1.49 -12.45
N PRO A 488 -31.86 -2.53 -12.23
CA PRO A 488 -31.32 -3.82 -11.82
C PRO A 488 -30.43 -4.33 -12.95
N HIS A 489 -29.13 -4.49 -12.71
CA HIS A 489 -28.24 -5.13 -13.65
C HIS A 489 -28.67 -6.60 -13.75
N ARG A 490 -29.52 -6.91 -14.74
CA ARG A 490 -30.14 -8.22 -14.91
C ARG A 490 -29.07 -9.24 -15.30
N ASN A 491 -28.49 -9.87 -14.27
CA ASN A 491 -27.57 -10.99 -14.43
C ASN A 491 -28.23 -12.06 -15.31
N THR A 492 -27.50 -12.62 -16.29
CA THR A 492 -28.00 -13.63 -17.23
C THR A 492 -28.56 -14.86 -16.50
N TYR A 493 -28.03 -15.20 -15.33
CA TYR A 493 -28.61 -16.21 -14.43
C TYR A 493 -30.04 -15.86 -14.01
N ALA A 494 -30.29 -14.62 -13.59
CA ALA A 494 -31.62 -14.13 -13.22
C ALA A 494 -32.57 -14.10 -14.43
N VAL A 495 -32.08 -13.72 -15.62
CA VAL A 495 -32.87 -13.78 -16.88
C VAL A 495 -33.29 -15.21 -17.22
N CYS A 496 -32.41 -16.20 -17.02
CA CYS A 496 -32.74 -17.61 -17.21
C CYS A 496 -33.71 -18.13 -16.14
N LYS A 497 -33.59 -17.68 -14.88
CA LYS A 497 -34.52 -17.99 -13.78
C LYS A 497 -35.92 -17.42 -14.04
N GLU A 498 -36.02 -16.14 -14.45
CA GLU A 498 -37.28 -15.49 -14.87
C GLU A 498 -37.96 -16.27 -16.01
N ALA A 499 -37.19 -16.84 -16.93
CA ALA A 499 -37.70 -17.65 -18.05
C ALA A 499 -38.15 -19.07 -17.65
N GLY A 500 -38.09 -19.44 -16.36
CA GLY A 500 -38.51 -20.74 -15.85
C GLY A 500 -37.51 -21.89 -16.07
N LEU A 501 -36.30 -21.61 -16.57
CA LEU A 501 -35.30 -22.64 -16.89
C LEU A 501 -34.71 -23.35 -15.66
N ASP A 502 -34.92 -22.83 -14.45
CA ASP A 502 -34.63 -23.53 -13.19
C ASP A 502 -35.35 -24.89 -13.10
N GLY A 503 -36.57 -24.99 -13.65
CA GLY A 503 -37.30 -26.25 -13.75
C GLY A 503 -36.70 -27.26 -14.75
N LEU A 504 -35.86 -26.79 -15.70
CA LEU A 504 -35.08 -27.63 -16.60
C LEU A 504 -33.74 -28.01 -15.97
N ALA A 505 -33.06 -27.07 -15.30
CA ALA A 505 -31.81 -27.30 -14.57
C ALA A 505 -31.96 -28.39 -13.48
N LYS A 506 -33.05 -28.37 -12.71
CA LYS A 506 -33.36 -29.41 -11.71
C LYS A 506 -33.43 -30.83 -12.29
N LYS A 507 -33.71 -30.99 -13.60
CA LYS A 507 -33.77 -32.30 -14.28
C LYS A 507 -32.40 -32.89 -14.62
N PHE A 508 -31.30 -32.15 -14.41
CA PHE A 508 -29.94 -32.69 -14.48
C PHE A 508 -29.71 -33.76 -13.40
N GLY A 509 -30.43 -33.72 -12.27
CA GLY A 509 -30.55 -34.83 -11.33
C GLY A 509 -29.59 -34.83 -10.14
N LEU A 510 -28.71 -33.84 -10.01
CA LEU A 510 -27.85 -33.67 -8.84
C LEU A 510 -27.65 -32.17 -8.57
N THR A 511 -27.86 -31.73 -7.33
CA THR A 511 -27.66 -30.33 -6.95
C THR A 511 -26.17 -29.98 -6.84
N ALA A 512 -25.83 -28.69 -6.93
CA ALA A 512 -24.47 -28.22 -6.73
C ALA A 512 -23.91 -28.59 -5.34
N GLU A 513 -24.73 -28.51 -4.30
CA GLU A 513 -24.39 -28.94 -2.93
C GLU A 513 -24.09 -30.44 -2.84
N GLN A 514 -24.96 -31.30 -3.41
CA GLN A 514 -24.73 -32.75 -3.44
C GLN A 514 -23.47 -33.11 -4.23
N PHE A 515 -23.17 -32.39 -5.31
CA PHE A 515 -21.92 -32.53 -6.05
C PHE A 515 -20.71 -32.07 -5.22
N GLY A 516 -20.84 -30.99 -4.45
CA GLY A 516 -19.84 -30.55 -3.47
C GLY A 516 -19.53 -31.61 -2.42
N GLU A 517 -20.54 -32.28 -1.87
CA GLU A 517 -20.32 -33.43 -0.96
C GLU A 517 -19.61 -34.60 -1.67
N ASN A 518 -20.02 -34.94 -2.90
CA ASN A 518 -19.36 -36.01 -3.67
C ASN A 518 -17.88 -35.70 -3.96
N LEU A 519 -17.55 -34.44 -4.27
CA LEU A 519 -16.17 -33.97 -4.45
C LEU A 519 -15.36 -34.06 -3.15
N GLN A 520 -15.94 -33.62 -2.02
CA GLN A 520 -15.27 -33.62 -0.72
C GLN A 520 -14.96 -35.04 -0.23
N ASP A 521 -15.91 -35.97 -0.38
CA ASP A 521 -15.75 -37.38 0.00
C ASP A 521 -14.94 -38.18 -1.07
N ASN A 522 -14.66 -37.58 -2.24
CA ASN A 522 -14.07 -38.19 -3.43
C ASN A 522 -14.74 -39.53 -3.82
N TYR A 523 -16.06 -39.58 -3.65
CA TYR A 523 -16.91 -40.75 -3.84
C TYR A 523 -18.35 -40.29 -4.11
N GLN A 524 -19.10 -41.05 -4.91
CA GLN A 524 -20.49 -40.76 -5.22
C GLN A 524 -21.40 -41.10 -4.03
N ARG A 525 -21.43 -40.20 -3.03
CA ARG A 525 -22.31 -40.28 -1.85
C ARG A 525 -23.78 -40.07 -2.22
N HIS A 526 -24.03 -39.18 -3.18
CA HIS A 526 -25.33 -38.96 -3.81
C HIS A 526 -25.28 -39.43 -5.27
N GLU A 527 -26.13 -40.40 -5.61
CA GLU A 527 -26.33 -40.83 -6.99
C GLU A 527 -27.16 -39.81 -7.78
N VAL A 528 -27.00 -39.76 -9.10
CA VAL A 528 -27.72 -38.82 -9.96
C VAL A 528 -29.14 -39.31 -10.26
N ASP A 529 -30.14 -38.50 -9.90
CA ASP A 529 -31.56 -38.75 -10.17
C ASP A 529 -31.87 -38.58 -11.66
N GLN A 530 -31.99 -39.71 -12.37
CA GLN A 530 -32.14 -39.70 -13.81
C GLN A 530 -33.56 -39.33 -14.26
N TYR A 531 -33.69 -38.27 -15.04
CA TYR A 531 -34.95 -37.94 -15.70
C TYR A 531 -35.29 -38.95 -16.83
N PRO A 532 -36.54 -39.44 -16.93
CA PRO A 532 -36.89 -40.56 -17.81
C PRO A 532 -37.06 -40.19 -19.30
N ILE A 533 -37.11 -38.91 -19.65
CA ILE A 533 -37.34 -38.37 -21.00
C ILE A 533 -36.03 -37.76 -21.55
N GLU A 534 -35.84 -37.81 -22.86
CA GLU A 534 -34.64 -37.29 -23.57
C GLU A 534 -34.51 -35.77 -23.42
N PRO A 535 -33.30 -35.21 -23.21
CA PRO A 535 -33.13 -33.80 -22.88
C PRO A 535 -33.76 -32.82 -23.88
N LYS A 536 -33.71 -33.15 -25.18
CA LYS A 536 -34.27 -32.31 -26.26
C LYS A 536 -35.79 -32.25 -26.24
N GLU A 537 -36.46 -33.35 -25.93
CA GLU A 537 -37.91 -33.39 -25.76
C GLU A 537 -38.32 -32.56 -24.54
N VAL A 538 -37.61 -32.75 -23.42
CA VAL A 538 -37.85 -32.00 -22.17
C VAL A 538 -37.63 -30.50 -22.35
N ALA A 539 -36.61 -30.09 -23.09
CA ALA A 539 -36.33 -28.69 -23.36
C ALA A 539 -37.39 -28.02 -24.24
N SER A 540 -38.16 -28.79 -25.04
CA SER A 540 -39.25 -28.25 -25.84
C SER A 540 -40.40 -27.68 -24.99
N ASP A 541 -40.59 -28.18 -23.76
CA ASP A 541 -41.57 -27.66 -22.79
C ASP A 541 -41.19 -26.27 -22.24
N PHE A 542 -39.92 -25.86 -22.37
CA PHE A 542 -39.38 -24.59 -21.84
C PHE A 542 -39.06 -23.56 -22.94
N VAL A 543 -39.45 -23.82 -24.19
CA VAL A 543 -39.34 -22.84 -25.28
C VAL A 543 -40.23 -21.65 -24.98
N CYS A 544 -39.66 -20.46 -24.95
CA CYS A 544 -40.35 -19.23 -24.56
C CYS A 544 -40.01 -18.08 -25.53
N LYS A 545 -40.62 -16.91 -25.34
CA LYS A 545 -40.37 -15.77 -26.24
C LYS A 545 -38.88 -15.33 -26.25
N ARG A 546 -38.14 -15.52 -25.14
CA ARG A 546 -36.70 -15.24 -25.02
C ARG A 546 -35.82 -16.36 -25.61
N PHE A 547 -36.17 -17.63 -25.40
CA PHE A 547 -35.41 -18.79 -25.90
C PHE A 547 -36.23 -19.55 -26.95
N GLN A 548 -35.96 -19.27 -28.23
CA GLN A 548 -36.83 -19.70 -29.34
C GLN A 548 -36.67 -21.17 -29.74
N THR A 549 -35.55 -21.82 -29.43
CA THR A 549 -35.31 -23.23 -29.79
C THR A 549 -35.01 -24.11 -28.57
N PRO A 550 -35.34 -25.42 -28.61
CA PRO A 550 -34.97 -26.34 -27.53
C PRO A 550 -33.46 -26.43 -27.29
N GLU A 551 -32.64 -26.15 -28.32
CA GLU A 551 -31.18 -26.18 -28.19
C GLU A 551 -30.66 -24.95 -27.42
N ASP A 552 -31.32 -23.79 -27.56
CA ASP A 552 -30.98 -22.59 -26.79
C ASP A 552 -31.44 -22.72 -25.33
N CYS A 553 -32.62 -23.31 -25.09
CA CYS A 553 -33.06 -23.71 -23.75
C CYS A 553 -32.05 -24.67 -23.07
N LEU A 554 -31.46 -25.61 -23.81
CA LEU A 554 -30.41 -26.51 -23.29
C LEU A 554 -29.08 -25.79 -23.03
N LYS A 555 -28.65 -24.86 -23.90
CA LYS A 555 -27.46 -24.02 -23.65
C LYS A 555 -27.64 -23.19 -22.37
N ALA A 556 -28.79 -22.53 -22.24
CA ALA A 556 -29.12 -21.70 -21.09
C ALA A 556 -29.25 -22.53 -19.79
N ALA A 557 -29.83 -23.73 -19.85
CA ALA A 557 -29.86 -24.64 -18.71
C ALA A 557 -28.45 -25.14 -18.31
N LYS A 558 -27.58 -25.45 -19.27
CA LYS A 558 -26.16 -25.78 -18.99
C LYS A 558 -25.43 -24.61 -18.31
N PHE A 559 -25.61 -23.38 -18.81
CA PHE A 559 -25.04 -22.18 -18.20
C PHE A 559 -25.55 -21.96 -16.76
N LEU A 560 -26.85 -22.17 -16.53
CA LEU A 560 -27.47 -22.06 -15.21
C LEU A 560 -26.87 -23.09 -14.22
N VAL A 561 -26.76 -24.36 -14.63
CA VAL A 561 -26.14 -25.43 -13.82
C VAL A 561 -24.64 -25.16 -13.59
N ALA A 562 -23.90 -24.74 -14.62
CA ALA A 562 -22.49 -24.39 -14.50
C ALA A 562 -22.27 -23.23 -13.51
N THR A 563 -23.14 -22.22 -13.54
CA THR A 563 -23.12 -21.09 -12.60
C THR A 563 -23.40 -21.55 -11.17
N GLN A 564 -24.41 -22.41 -10.96
CA GLN A 564 -24.70 -23.00 -9.63
C GLN A 564 -23.52 -23.80 -9.07
N ILE A 565 -22.87 -24.63 -9.90
CA ILE A 565 -21.67 -25.39 -9.52
C ILE A 565 -20.50 -24.45 -9.18
N SER A 566 -20.24 -23.44 -10.01
CA SER A 566 -19.10 -22.51 -9.85
C SER A 566 -19.21 -21.55 -8.66
N ARG A 567 -20.43 -21.34 -8.13
CA ARG A 567 -20.75 -20.49 -6.98
C ARG A 567 -21.10 -21.31 -5.71
N GLU A 568 -20.86 -22.62 -5.70
CA GLU A 568 -21.03 -23.47 -4.51
C GLU A 568 -19.73 -23.50 -3.67
N PRO A 569 -19.73 -23.05 -2.40
CA PRO A 569 -18.49 -22.95 -1.60
C PRO A 569 -17.74 -24.27 -1.41
N ALA A 570 -18.45 -25.39 -1.25
CA ALA A 570 -17.82 -26.72 -1.10
C ALA A 570 -17.07 -27.14 -2.38
N VAL A 571 -17.69 -26.92 -3.54
CA VAL A 571 -17.11 -27.17 -4.87
C VAL A 571 -15.88 -26.28 -5.08
N ARG A 572 -16.01 -24.98 -4.85
CA ARG A 572 -14.91 -24.00 -4.99
C ARG A 572 -13.71 -24.37 -4.12
N LYS A 573 -13.94 -24.72 -2.85
CA LYS A 573 -12.88 -25.13 -1.91
C LYS A 573 -12.08 -26.35 -2.37
N CYS A 574 -12.75 -27.40 -2.81
CA CYS A 574 -12.10 -28.63 -3.30
C CYS A 574 -11.27 -28.39 -4.57
N ILE A 575 -11.85 -27.63 -5.52
CA ILE A 575 -11.21 -27.35 -6.81
C ILE A 575 -10.05 -26.37 -6.64
N ARG A 576 -10.18 -25.32 -5.82
CA ARG A 576 -9.09 -24.38 -5.47
C ARG A 576 -7.87 -25.12 -4.94
N GLN A 577 -8.05 -26.01 -3.96
CA GLN A 577 -6.95 -26.80 -3.41
C GLN A 577 -6.29 -27.66 -4.50
N THR A 578 -7.09 -28.38 -5.29
CA THR A 578 -6.56 -29.24 -6.36
C THR A 578 -5.85 -28.43 -7.45
N TYR A 579 -6.35 -27.24 -7.78
CA TYR A 579 -5.74 -26.32 -8.72
C TYR A 579 -4.35 -25.91 -8.22
N PHE A 580 -4.24 -25.45 -6.97
CA PHE A 580 -2.98 -24.98 -6.40
C PHE A 580 -1.93 -26.11 -6.30
N GLU A 581 -2.36 -27.34 -5.99
CA GLU A 581 -1.48 -28.52 -5.94
C GLU A 581 -1.03 -29.03 -7.31
N ARG A 582 -1.84 -28.87 -8.37
CA ARG A 582 -1.56 -29.41 -9.72
C ARG A 582 -1.12 -28.36 -10.74
N ALA A 583 -1.24 -27.07 -10.44
CA ALA A 583 -0.93 -25.98 -11.36
C ALA A 583 0.52 -25.98 -11.82
N LYS A 584 0.71 -25.69 -13.11
CA LYS A 584 2.02 -25.63 -13.74
C LYS A 584 2.20 -24.35 -14.52
N LEU A 585 3.34 -23.74 -14.28
CA LEU A 585 3.83 -22.55 -14.95
C LEU A 585 4.53 -22.92 -16.26
N THR A 586 4.15 -22.23 -17.32
CA THR A 586 4.84 -22.18 -18.60
C THR A 586 5.23 -20.73 -18.88
N VAL A 587 6.44 -20.51 -19.36
CA VAL A 587 7.03 -19.21 -19.66
C VAL A 587 7.49 -19.23 -21.10
N ARG A 588 7.12 -18.21 -21.88
CA ARG A 588 7.54 -18.05 -23.27
C ARG A 588 8.07 -16.64 -23.44
N PRO A 589 9.20 -16.42 -24.14
CA PRO A 589 9.71 -15.08 -24.36
C PRO A 589 9.00 -14.44 -25.55
N THR A 590 8.69 -13.16 -25.42
CA THR A 590 8.17 -12.35 -26.51
C THR A 590 9.27 -12.05 -27.54
N LYS A 591 8.89 -11.45 -28.68
CA LYS A 591 9.88 -10.94 -29.67
C LYS A 591 10.83 -9.89 -29.08
N LYS A 592 10.42 -9.20 -28.01
CA LYS A 592 11.24 -8.26 -27.22
C LYS A 592 12.20 -9.05 -26.33
N GLY A 593 11.68 -9.94 -25.47
CA GLY A 593 12.51 -10.71 -24.52
C GLY A 593 13.48 -11.71 -25.15
N ILE A 594 13.24 -12.18 -26.37
CA ILE A 594 14.25 -12.98 -27.11
C ILE A 594 15.54 -12.17 -27.35
N LYS A 595 15.45 -10.84 -27.50
CA LYS A 595 16.59 -9.95 -27.71
C LYS A 595 17.17 -9.42 -26.41
N GLU A 596 16.30 -8.94 -25.51
CA GLU A 596 16.72 -8.21 -24.30
C GLU A 596 17.14 -9.15 -23.14
N ILE A 597 16.59 -10.38 -23.08
CA ILE A 597 17.00 -11.35 -22.04
C ILE A 597 18.29 -12.06 -22.48
N ASP A 598 19.42 -11.36 -22.32
CA ASP A 598 20.77 -11.86 -22.51
C ASP A 598 21.24 -12.77 -21.36
N GLU A 599 22.50 -13.20 -21.36
CA GLU A 599 23.07 -14.07 -20.31
C GLU A 599 23.18 -13.41 -18.92
N ASN A 600 23.12 -12.07 -18.84
CA ASN A 600 23.21 -11.30 -17.60
C ASN A 600 21.84 -11.04 -16.98
N HIS A 601 20.78 -11.03 -17.79
CA HIS A 601 19.41 -10.77 -17.34
C HIS A 601 18.94 -11.83 -16.32
N PRO A 602 18.36 -11.43 -15.15
CA PRO A 602 17.95 -12.37 -14.10
C PRO A 602 17.08 -13.54 -14.58
N CYS A 603 16.22 -13.27 -15.56
CA CYS A 603 15.27 -14.24 -16.13
C CYS A 603 15.86 -15.17 -17.21
N TYR A 604 17.14 -15.06 -17.56
CA TYR A 604 17.78 -15.89 -18.59
C TYR A 604 17.61 -17.39 -18.35
N SER A 605 17.80 -17.81 -17.09
CA SER A 605 17.72 -19.21 -16.67
C SER A 605 16.31 -19.82 -16.73
N PHE A 606 15.26 -18.99 -16.87
CA PHE A 606 13.87 -19.44 -16.84
C PHE A 606 12.98 -18.89 -17.98
N LYS A 607 13.53 -18.18 -18.96
CA LYS A 607 12.77 -17.65 -20.12
C LYS A 607 12.11 -18.70 -21.02
N TYR A 608 12.44 -19.98 -20.86
CA TYR A 608 11.85 -21.12 -21.60
C TYR A 608 11.28 -22.21 -20.69
N LEU A 609 10.86 -21.90 -19.45
CA LEU A 609 10.21 -22.88 -18.58
C LEU A 609 8.95 -23.45 -19.25
N LYS A 610 8.76 -24.77 -19.19
CA LYS A 610 7.55 -25.45 -19.65
C LYS A 610 7.07 -26.40 -18.57
N PHE A 611 5.80 -26.30 -18.21
CA PHE A 611 5.13 -27.20 -17.27
C PHE A 611 5.86 -27.36 -15.92
N LYS A 612 6.52 -26.31 -15.41
CA LYS A 612 7.15 -26.33 -14.09
C LYS A 612 6.04 -26.30 -13.02
N PRO A 613 5.96 -27.25 -12.07
CA PRO A 613 5.02 -27.15 -10.95
C PRO A 613 5.22 -25.85 -10.18
N VAL A 614 4.13 -25.16 -9.82
CA VAL A 614 4.23 -23.89 -9.08
C VAL A 614 4.90 -24.08 -7.71
N MET A 615 4.74 -25.25 -7.10
CA MET A 615 5.42 -25.67 -5.87
C MET A 615 6.95 -25.77 -5.99
N ASP A 616 7.51 -25.88 -7.20
CA ASP A 616 8.96 -25.90 -7.40
C ASP A 616 9.57 -24.50 -7.59
N LEU A 617 8.75 -23.44 -7.54
CA LEU A 617 9.22 -22.05 -7.52
C LEU A 617 9.94 -21.76 -6.19
N ARG A 618 10.98 -20.93 -6.25
CA ARG A 618 11.83 -20.63 -5.08
C ARG A 618 12.05 -19.14 -4.89
N GLY A 619 11.91 -18.68 -3.65
CA GLY A 619 12.20 -17.29 -3.25
C GLY A 619 11.59 -16.26 -4.21
N ASP A 620 12.45 -15.42 -4.76
CA ASP A 620 12.10 -14.31 -5.66
C ASP A 620 11.87 -14.71 -7.15
N GLN A 621 11.89 -16.00 -7.50
CA GLN A 621 11.74 -16.47 -8.89
C GLN A 621 10.44 -15.98 -9.54
N PHE A 622 9.32 -15.99 -8.80
CA PHE A 622 8.03 -15.56 -9.34
C PHE A 622 7.96 -14.04 -9.52
N LEU A 623 8.54 -13.27 -8.60
CA LEU A 623 8.64 -11.81 -8.71
C LEU A 623 9.44 -11.40 -9.96
N LYS A 624 10.60 -12.03 -10.21
CA LYS A 624 11.40 -11.80 -11.44
C LYS A 624 10.63 -12.11 -12.74
N LEU A 625 9.80 -13.16 -12.70
CA LEU A 625 8.95 -13.52 -13.84
C LEU A 625 7.86 -12.49 -14.08
N TYR A 626 7.19 -12.05 -13.01
CA TYR A 626 6.15 -11.03 -13.03
C TYR A 626 6.68 -9.68 -13.56
N MET A 627 7.86 -9.23 -13.09
CA MET A 627 8.52 -8.03 -13.64
C MET A 627 8.80 -8.15 -15.14
N ALA A 628 9.41 -9.27 -15.57
CA ALA A 628 9.74 -9.47 -16.98
C ALA A 628 8.50 -9.70 -17.88
N GLU A 629 7.34 -10.00 -17.29
CA GLU A 629 6.04 -10.02 -17.95
C GLU A 629 5.46 -8.61 -18.08
N ARG A 630 5.44 -7.82 -16.99
CA ARG A 630 5.10 -6.38 -16.97
C ARG A 630 5.92 -5.58 -18.00
N ASP A 631 7.22 -5.86 -18.09
CA ASP A 631 8.11 -5.21 -19.06
C ASP A 631 7.91 -5.71 -20.52
N GLY A 632 6.99 -6.64 -20.75
CA GLY A 632 6.68 -7.22 -22.06
C GLY A 632 7.79 -8.12 -22.64
N PHE A 633 8.70 -8.64 -21.81
CA PHE A 633 9.75 -9.57 -22.25
C PHE A 633 9.29 -11.03 -22.28
N LEU A 634 8.39 -11.42 -21.36
CA LEU A 634 7.87 -12.78 -21.21
C LEU A 634 6.33 -12.77 -21.23
N THR A 635 5.75 -13.92 -21.55
CA THR A 635 4.35 -14.25 -21.25
C THR A 635 4.36 -15.50 -20.36
N THR A 636 3.61 -15.47 -19.27
CA THR A 636 3.48 -16.56 -18.31
C THR A 636 2.07 -17.13 -18.33
N ASP A 637 1.98 -18.44 -18.18
CA ASP A 637 0.77 -19.22 -18.36
C ASP A 637 0.72 -20.27 -17.25
N ILE A 638 -0.20 -20.11 -16.30
CA ILE A 638 -0.37 -21.03 -15.17
C ILE A 638 -1.64 -21.81 -15.39
N ALA A 639 -1.51 -23.11 -15.65
CA ALA A 639 -2.65 -23.95 -15.96
C ALA A 639 -2.55 -25.34 -15.34
N ILE A 640 -3.70 -25.98 -15.20
CA ILE A 640 -3.85 -27.39 -14.86
C ILE A 640 -3.98 -28.23 -16.14
N ASP A 641 -3.52 -29.49 -16.11
CA ASP A 641 -3.86 -30.56 -17.07
C ASP A 641 -3.78 -30.26 -18.58
N LYS A 642 -2.81 -29.45 -19.02
CA LYS A 642 -2.58 -29.22 -20.46
C LYS A 642 -2.20 -30.52 -21.19
N PRO A 643 -2.75 -30.77 -22.40
CA PRO A 643 -2.74 -32.09 -23.05
C PRO A 643 -1.35 -32.64 -23.43
N ASN A 644 -0.31 -31.79 -23.45
CA ASN A 644 1.08 -32.18 -23.72
C ASN A 644 1.94 -32.27 -22.45
N GLY A 645 1.32 -32.25 -21.25
CA GLY A 645 2.01 -32.44 -19.97
C GLY A 645 2.47 -33.88 -19.80
N ASN A 646 3.78 -34.11 -19.78
CA ASN A 646 4.41 -35.43 -19.84
C ASN A 646 4.35 -36.24 -18.52
N ASP A 647 3.36 -35.97 -17.66
CA ASP A 647 3.21 -36.52 -16.30
C ASP A 647 2.43 -37.83 -16.23
N GLY A 648 1.72 -38.21 -17.30
CA GLY A 648 0.90 -39.43 -17.35
C GLY A 648 -0.33 -39.44 -16.42
N ARG A 649 -0.66 -38.31 -15.79
CA ARG A 649 -1.92 -38.14 -15.03
C ARG A 649 -3.08 -37.85 -16.00
N PRO A 650 -4.30 -38.38 -15.75
CA PRO A 650 -5.49 -37.95 -16.48
C PRO A 650 -5.80 -36.48 -16.14
N ARG A 651 -6.62 -35.83 -16.97
CA ARG A 651 -7.13 -34.49 -16.64
C ARG A 651 -8.06 -34.59 -15.43
N TYR A 652 -8.04 -33.61 -14.53
CA TYR A 652 -8.86 -33.60 -13.33
C TYR A 652 -10.37 -33.66 -13.65
N ILE A 653 -10.82 -33.04 -14.75
CA ILE A 653 -12.20 -33.21 -15.25
C ILE A 653 -12.55 -34.68 -15.56
N ASP A 654 -11.60 -35.47 -16.06
CA ASP A 654 -11.79 -36.90 -16.32
C ASP A 654 -11.81 -37.75 -15.03
N GLU A 655 -11.28 -37.23 -13.92
CA GLU A 655 -11.38 -37.83 -12.57
C GLU A 655 -12.73 -37.51 -11.91
N ILE A 656 -13.19 -36.26 -11.98
CA ILE A 656 -14.39 -35.83 -11.24
C ILE A 656 -15.71 -36.02 -12.00
N LYS A 657 -15.70 -36.22 -13.32
CA LYS A 657 -16.95 -36.44 -14.09
C LYS A 657 -17.75 -37.65 -13.60
N SER A 658 -17.09 -38.71 -13.14
CA SER A 658 -17.77 -39.89 -12.55
C SER A 658 -18.50 -39.60 -11.23
N LEU A 659 -18.25 -38.45 -10.61
CA LEU A 659 -18.96 -37.98 -9.41
C LEU A 659 -20.23 -37.16 -9.76
N TYR A 660 -20.38 -36.76 -11.03
CA TYR A 660 -21.52 -36.01 -11.57
C TYR A 660 -22.30 -36.77 -12.66
N GLU A 661 -21.87 -37.98 -13.04
CA GLU A 661 -22.49 -38.82 -14.06
C GLU A 661 -23.19 -40.04 -13.43
N ARG A 662 -24.05 -40.70 -14.24
CA ARG A 662 -24.69 -41.97 -13.89
C ARG A 662 -24.15 -43.09 -14.79
N ASP A 663 -23.63 -44.15 -14.19
CA ASP A 663 -23.07 -45.31 -14.93
C ASP A 663 -24.17 -46.24 -15.49
N GLU A 664 -24.88 -45.77 -16.53
CA GLU A 664 -25.80 -46.59 -17.32
C GLU A 664 -25.64 -46.36 -18.83
N PHE A 665 -25.55 -47.45 -19.60
CA PHE A 665 -25.42 -47.45 -21.06
C PHE A 665 -26.73 -47.19 -21.83
N ARG A 666 -27.75 -46.58 -21.19
CA ARG A 666 -29.00 -46.23 -21.88
C ARG A 666 -28.81 -44.94 -22.67
N MET A 667 -29.30 -44.87 -23.90
CA MET A 667 -29.15 -43.71 -24.79
C MET A 667 -29.55 -42.37 -24.11
N ASN A 668 -30.74 -42.31 -23.50
CA ASN A 668 -31.20 -41.16 -22.72
C ASN A 668 -30.22 -40.78 -21.56
N VAL A 669 -29.69 -41.76 -20.81
CA VAL A 669 -28.71 -41.48 -19.74
C VAL A 669 -27.42 -40.91 -20.31
N GLN A 670 -26.96 -41.43 -21.45
CA GLN A 670 -25.76 -40.94 -22.13
C GLN A 670 -25.94 -39.51 -22.64
N GLU A 671 -27.11 -39.15 -23.17
CA GLU A 671 -27.42 -37.78 -23.59
C GLU A 671 -27.46 -36.80 -22.42
N TRP A 672 -28.05 -37.19 -21.28
CA TRP A 672 -27.98 -36.38 -20.06
C TRP A 672 -26.55 -36.31 -19.49
N ASN A 673 -25.77 -37.40 -19.53
CA ASN A 673 -24.38 -37.38 -19.10
C ASN A 673 -23.55 -36.41 -19.95
N VAL A 674 -23.71 -36.39 -21.29
CA VAL A 674 -23.01 -35.41 -22.14
C VAL A 674 -23.31 -33.96 -21.71
N LEU A 675 -24.57 -33.62 -21.44
CA LEU A 675 -24.93 -32.28 -20.95
C LEU A 675 -24.34 -31.97 -19.56
N ARG A 676 -24.26 -32.98 -18.67
CA ARG A 676 -23.62 -32.87 -17.35
C ARG A 676 -22.11 -32.64 -17.49
N THR A 677 -21.42 -33.38 -18.36
CA THR A 677 -19.99 -33.19 -18.64
C THR A 677 -19.73 -31.80 -19.24
N GLU A 678 -20.55 -31.35 -20.20
CA GLU A 678 -20.43 -30.01 -20.81
C GLU A 678 -20.68 -28.87 -19.80
N ALA A 679 -21.67 -29.00 -18.90
CA ALA A 679 -21.91 -28.03 -17.84
C ALA A 679 -20.75 -27.98 -16.83
N LEU A 680 -20.16 -29.14 -16.50
CA LEU A 680 -19.00 -29.23 -15.62
C LEU A 680 -17.74 -28.67 -16.30
N GLU A 681 -17.54 -28.89 -17.59
CA GLU A 681 -16.44 -28.32 -18.38
C GLU A 681 -16.55 -26.79 -18.46
N MET A 682 -17.76 -26.26 -18.65
CA MET A 682 -18.03 -24.82 -18.56
C MET A 682 -17.72 -24.26 -17.16
N ALA A 683 -18.24 -24.89 -16.10
CA ALA A 683 -17.98 -24.45 -14.72
C ALA A 683 -16.47 -24.41 -14.38
N LEU A 684 -15.73 -25.44 -14.78
CA LEU A 684 -14.28 -25.53 -14.55
C LEU A 684 -13.49 -24.55 -15.42
N ILE A 685 -13.57 -24.68 -16.74
CA ILE A 685 -12.63 -24.05 -17.68
C ILE A 685 -12.97 -22.58 -17.90
N LYS A 686 -14.26 -22.22 -17.91
CA LYS A 686 -14.71 -20.86 -18.22
C LYS A 686 -14.92 -19.96 -17.00
N ILE A 687 -15.10 -20.52 -15.80
CA ILE A 687 -15.39 -19.73 -14.59
C ILE A 687 -14.33 -19.96 -13.50
N LEU A 688 -14.14 -21.22 -13.07
CA LEU A 688 -13.32 -21.51 -11.90
C LEU A 688 -11.81 -21.41 -12.14
N TYR A 689 -11.29 -21.94 -13.25
CA TYR A 689 -9.85 -21.92 -13.52
C TYR A 689 -9.28 -20.50 -13.73
N PRO A 690 -9.93 -19.57 -14.47
CA PRO A 690 -9.47 -18.17 -14.53
C PRO A 690 -9.43 -17.53 -13.14
N THR A 691 -10.51 -17.69 -12.36
CA THR A 691 -10.59 -17.18 -10.97
C THR A 691 -9.43 -17.69 -10.11
N PHE A 692 -9.20 -19.01 -10.09
CA PHE A 692 -8.14 -19.62 -9.28
C PHE A 692 -6.73 -19.38 -9.85
N GLN A 693 -6.59 -19.10 -11.15
CA GLN A 693 -5.35 -18.65 -11.75
C GLN A 693 -4.95 -17.28 -11.20
N LYS A 694 -5.89 -16.31 -11.15
CA LYS A 694 -5.64 -14.99 -10.56
C LYS A 694 -5.33 -15.09 -9.07
N GLU A 695 -6.14 -15.82 -8.30
CA GLU A 695 -5.92 -16.08 -6.85
C GLU A 695 -4.52 -16.68 -6.58
N LEU A 696 -4.11 -17.67 -7.39
CA LEU A 696 -2.79 -18.31 -7.28
C LEU A 696 -1.64 -17.35 -7.65
N ARG A 697 -1.80 -16.51 -8.67
CA ARG A 697 -0.79 -15.51 -9.07
C ARG A 697 -0.56 -14.49 -7.96
N ILE A 698 -1.63 -13.92 -7.39
CA ILE A 698 -1.56 -12.97 -6.28
C ILE A 698 -0.86 -13.61 -5.08
N ARG A 699 -1.21 -14.86 -4.73
CA ARG A 699 -0.59 -15.56 -3.61
C ARG A 699 0.90 -15.87 -3.82
N LEU A 700 1.29 -16.31 -5.03
CA LEU A 700 2.70 -16.52 -5.37
C LEU A 700 3.51 -15.20 -5.37
N LEU A 701 2.89 -14.09 -5.80
CA LEU A 701 3.50 -12.76 -5.76
C LEU A 701 3.73 -12.30 -4.31
N ASN A 702 2.72 -12.44 -3.45
CA ASN A 702 2.81 -12.06 -2.04
C ASN A 702 3.82 -12.92 -1.27
N GLU A 703 3.87 -14.23 -1.51
CA GLU A 703 4.91 -15.12 -0.94
C GLU A 703 6.32 -14.70 -1.37
N ALA A 704 6.51 -14.31 -2.63
CA ALA A 704 7.81 -13.84 -3.14
C ALA A 704 8.20 -12.46 -2.60
N LYS A 705 7.26 -11.49 -2.54
CA LYS A 705 7.47 -10.16 -1.94
C LYS A 705 7.85 -10.28 -0.46
N GLU A 706 7.14 -11.09 0.33
CA GLU A 706 7.47 -11.30 1.74
C GLU A 706 8.82 -12.02 1.93
N GLY A 707 9.19 -12.91 1.00
CA GLY A 707 10.54 -13.50 0.94
C GLY A 707 11.64 -12.45 0.77
N VAL A 708 11.44 -11.45 -0.09
CA VAL A 708 12.35 -10.32 -0.28
C VAL A 708 12.44 -9.47 0.98
N ILE A 709 11.31 -9.10 1.62
CA ILE A 709 11.31 -8.35 2.89
C ILE A 709 12.15 -9.07 3.95
N LYS A 710 11.95 -10.38 4.12
CA LYS A 710 12.72 -11.18 5.08
C LYS A 710 14.22 -11.22 4.78
N ALA A 711 14.61 -11.17 3.51
CA ALA A 711 16.01 -11.03 3.13
C ALA A 711 16.56 -9.63 3.51
N CYS A 712 15.78 -8.58 3.30
CA CYS A 712 16.13 -7.21 3.68
C CYS A 712 16.31 -7.06 5.20
N CYS A 713 15.31 -7.47 5.99
CA CYS A 713 15.37 -7.47 7.45
C CYS A 713 16.57 -8.29 7.97
N ARG A 714 16.83 -9.47 7.40
CA ARG A 714 18.00 -10.29 7.78
C ARG A 714 19.33 -9.56 7.50
N LYS A 715 19.43 -8.77 6.43
CA LYS A 715 20.63 -7.97 6.13
C LYS A 715 20.75 -6.77 7.08
N LEU A 716 19.67 -6.04 7.35
CA LEU A 716 19.68 -4.96 8.35
C LEU A 716 20.04 -5.48 9.75
N TYR A 717 19.39 -6.56 10.21
CA TYR A 717 19.72 -7.25 11.47
C TYR A 717 21.21 -7.61 11.56
N ASN A 718 21.81 -8.12 10.47
CA ASN A 718 23.24 -8.43 10.44
C ASN A 718 24.15 -7.20 10.59
N TRP A 719 23.67 -6.00 10.25
CA TRP A 719 24.37 -4.74 10.50
C TRP A 719 24.12 -4.21 11.92
N LEU A 720 22.86 -4.18 12.38
CA LEU A 720 22.46 -3.68 13.71
C LEU A 720 22.94 -4.58 14.87
N LYS A 721 23.22 -5.86 14.62
CA LYS A 721 23.73 -6.79 15.64
C LYS A 721 25.21 -6.62 15.98
N VAL A 722 25.96 -5.85 15.18
CA VAL A 722 27.38 -5.58 15.43
C VAL A 722 27.50 -4.75 16.72
N ALA A 723 28.37 -5.19 17.63
CA ALA A 723 28.62 -4.47 18.88
C ALA A 723 29.59 -3.29 18.66
N PRO A 724 29.55 -2.26 19.53
CA PRO A 724 30.60 -1.25 19.63
C PRO A 724 32.01 -1.86 19.59
N TYR A 725 32.94 -1.19 18.90
CA TYR A 725 34.32 -1.65 18.79
C TYR A 725 34.99 -1.80 20.15
N GLN A 726 35.65 -2.95 20.36
CA GLN A 726 36.42 -3.26 21.56
C GLN A 726 37.91 -3.04 21.29
N VAL A 727 38.57 -2.29 22.15
CA VAL A 727 40.00 -2.01 22.09
C VAL A 727 40.79 -3.23 22.59
N ASP A 728 42.06 -3.38 22.19
CA ASP A 728 42.91 -4.44 22.73
C ASP A 728 43.21 -4.13 24.22
N PRO A 729 42.95 -5.05 25.17
CA PRO A 729 43.22 -4.83 26.59
C PRO A 729 44.64 -4.35 26.92
N GLN A 730 45.63 -4.66 26.07
CA GLN A 730 47.01 -4.17 26.25
C GLN A 730 47.15 -2.66 26.05
N VAL A 731 46.23 -2.02 25.33
CA VAL A 731 46.18 -0.57 25.12
C VAL A 731 45.36 0.11 26.24
N GLU A 732 44.37 -0.59 26.80
CA GLU A 732 43.54 -0.09 27.92
C GLU A 732 44.34 0.11 29.23
N ASP A 733 45.42 -0.65 29.42
CA ASP A 733 46.32 -0.56 30.59
C ASP A 733 47.22 0.70 30.58
N GLU A 734 47.23 1.52 29.52
CA GLU A 734 47.97 2.80 29.48
C GLU A 734 47.13 3.97 30.02
N ASP A 735 47.68 4.74 30.97
CA ASP A 735 46.98 5.84 31.67
C ASP A 735 46.33 6.90 30.74
N ASP A 736 46.82 7.07 29.51
CA ASP A 736 46.32 8.03 28.52
C ASP A 736 45.29 7.44 27.52
N PHE A 737 45.01 6.14 27.60
CA PHE A 737 44.09 5.39 26.73
C PHE A 737 42.92 4.77 27.52
N ASP A 738 42.55 5.36 28.67
CA ASP A 738 41.36 4.99 29.43
C ASP A 738 40.08 5.20 28.58
N ILE A 739 39.21 4.19 28.59
CA ILE A 739 37.97 4.08 27.80
C ILE A 739 36.74 4.46 28.65
N ARG A 740 36.90 4.89 29.91
CA ARG A 740 35.78 5.42 30.73
C ARG A 740 34.99 6.54 30.06
N GLU A 741 35.65 7.36 29.23
CA GLU A 741 35.03 8.43 28.45
C GLU A 741 34.62 7.97 27.03
N GLY A 742 34.67 6.65 26.76
CA GLY A 742 34.33 6.03 25.49
C GLY A 742 35.48 5.93 24.48
N VAL A 743 35.23 5.25 23.37
CA VAL A 743 36.25 4.95 22.35
C VAL A 743 36.42 6.13 21.39
N ARG A 744 37.49 6.91 21.56
CA ARG A 744 37.98 7.88 20.57
C ARG A 744 38.35 7.19 19.25
N VAL A 745 37.78 7.61 18.13
CA VAL A 745 37.97 7.02 16.78
C VAL A 745 38.52 8.06 15.82
N LEU A 746 39.55 7.70 15.06
CA LEU A 746 40.03 8.50 13.93
C LEU A 746 39.53 7.89 12.61
N SER A 747 38.67 8.56 11.86
CA SER A 747 38.13 8.07 10.61
C SER A 747 38.72 8.79 9.40
N ILE A 748 38.89 8.09 8.29
CA ILE A 748 39.46 8.60 7.04
C ILE A 748 38.54 8.25 5.87
N ALA A 749 38.01 9.29 5.23
CA ALA A 749 37.23 9.21 4.00
C ALA A 749 38.01 9.85 2.84
N TYR A 750 37.83 9.30 1.65
CA TYR A 750 38.47 9.76 0.41
C TYR A 750 37.59 9.36 -0.77
N SER A 751 37.72 10.07 -1.89
CA SER A 751 37.09 9.68 -3.16
C SER A 751 38.10 8.98 -4.07
N THR A 752 37.63 8.13 -4.97
CA THR A 752 38.42 7.59 -6.10
C THR A 752 39.00 8.67 -7.01
N ASP A 753 38.40 9.86 -7.08
CA ASP A 753 39.03 11.02 -7.70
C ASP A 753 40.22 11.51 -6.86
N ARG A 754 41.38 11.64 -7.50
CA ARG A 754 42.64 12.01 -6.85
C ARG A 754 42.84 13.52 -6.72
N ASP A 755 42.00 14.34 -7.32
CA ASP A 755 42.07 15.80 -7.18
C ASP A 755 41.08 16.30 -6.11
N VAL A 756 40.11 15.48 -5.74
CA VAL A 756 39.32 15.62 -4.50
C VAL A 756 40.20 15.27 -3.28
N PRO A 757 40.29 16.13 -2.26
CA PRO A 757 41.11 15.87 -1.08
C PRO A 757 40.46 14.84 -0.16
N ALA A 758 41.26 13.96 0.43
CA ALA A 758 40.81 13.10 1.52
C ALA A 758 40.56 13.92 2.80
N PHE A 759 39.63 13.47 3.63
CA PHE A 759 39.32 14.07 4.92
C PHE A 759 39.48 13.05 6.04
N CYS A 760 39.88 13.55 7.20
CA CYS A 760 40.04 12.76 8.41
C CYS A 760 39.28 13.45 9.54
N ALA A 761 38.46 12.72 10.30
CA ALA A 761 37.73 13.22 11.45
C ALA A 761 38.14 12.43 12.70
N LEU A 762 38.44 13.14 13.78
CA LEU A 762 38.63 12.55 15.10
C LEU A 762 37.35 12.76 15.92
N LEU A 763 36.78 11.65 16.38
CA LEU A 763 35.67 11.65 17.32
C LEU A 763 36.15 11.37 18.75
N ASP A 764 35.53 12.02 19.73
CA ASP A 764 35.60 11.57 21.13
C ASP A 764 34.70 10.34 21.36
N GLY A 765 34.68 9.81 22.59
CA GLY A 765 33.88 8.64 22.93
C GLY A 765 32.36 8.86 22.99
N ASP A 766 31.90 10.11 22.88
CA ASP A 766 30.48 10.45 22.73
C ASP A 766 30.06 10.59 21.25
N GLY A 767 31.02 10.60 20.33
CA GLY A 767 30.80 10.74 18.89
C GLY A 767 30.73 12.19 18.41
N GLU A 768 31.24 13.14 19.21
CA GLU A 768 31.42 14.54 18.83
C GLU A 768 32.77 14.79 18.14
N VAL A 769 32.82 15.77 17.25
CA VAL A 769 33.99 16.04 16.40
C VAL A 769 35.01 16.90 17.17
N VAL A 770 36.16 16.30 17.51
CA VAL A 770 37.23 16.96 18.28
C VAL A 770 38.20 17.73 17.39
N GLU A 771 38.56 17.16 16.25
CA GLU A 771 39.49 17.75 15.27
C GLU A 771 39.27 17.09 13.90
N TYR A 772 39.55 17.81 12.81
CA TYR A 772 39.57 17.24 11.47
C TYR A 772 40.78 17.70 10.67
N LEU A 773 41.20 16.89 9.69
CA LEU A 773 42.29 17.20 8.75
C LEU A 773 41.79 17.10 7.31
N ARG A 774 42.32 17.99 6.46
CA ARG A 774 42.24 17.91 5.00
C ARG A 774 43.59 17.40 4.47
N LEU A 775 43.58 16.32 3.70
CA LEU A 775 44.77 15.58 3.24
C LEU A 775 44.74 15.43 1.70
N PRO A 776 45.09 16.49 0.92
CA PRO A 776 44.92 16.51 -0.53
C PRO A 776 45.81 15.52 -1.31
N TYR A 777 46.90 15.05 -0.71
CA TYR A 777 47.91 14.21 -1.35
C TYR A 777 47.91 12.76 -0.82
N LEU A 778 46.99 12.40 0.08
CA LEU A 778 46.90 11.07 0.70
C LEU A 778 46.83 9.94 -0.35
N LEU A 779 46.14 10.15 -1.47
CA LEU A 779 46.00 9.15 -2.56
C LEU A 779 47.13 9.16 -3.60
N LYS A 780 48.07 10.11 -3.55
CA LYS A 780 49.26 10.04 -4.42
C LYS A 780 50.21 8.94 -3.89
N ARG A 781 51.24 8.52 -4.64
CA ARG A 781 52.15 7.44 -4.20
C ARG A 781 53.36 7.98 -3.43
N LYS A 782 53.77 7.32 -2.33
CA LYS A 782 55.07 7.57 -1.66
C LYS A 782 56.26 7.48 -2.65
N THR A 783 56.12 6.66 -3.68
CA THR A 783 57.10 6.47 -4.76
C THR A 783 56.73 7.21 -6.06
N SER A 784 55.93 8.29 -6.00
CA SER A 784 55.66 9.11 -7.20
C SER A 784 56.96 9.65 -7.80
N TRP A 785 57.02 9.72 -9.13
CA TRP A 785 58.19 10.27 -9.84
C TRP A 785 58.26 11.79 -9.74
N ARG A 786 57.14 12.45 -9.39
CA ARG A 786 57.05 13.88 -9.15
C ARG A 786 57.48 14.16 -7.71
N GLU A 787 58.56 14.91 -7.57
CA GLU A 787 59.12 15.29 -6.27
C GLU A 787 58.12 16.10 -5.42
N ASP A 788 57.36 17.02 -6.05
CA ASP A 788 56.35 17.82 -5.36
C ASP A 788 55.20 16.97 -4.78
N GLU A 789 54.70 15.98 -5.52
CA GLU A 789 53.66 15.05 -5.03
C GLU A 789 54.16 14.20 -3.87
N ARG A 790 55.40 13.66 -3.99
CA ARG A 790 56.03 12.87 -2.93
C ARG A 790 56.20 13.70 -1.66
N ASN A 791 56.79 14.88 -1.78
CA ASN A 791 57.05 15.78 -0.65
C ASN A 791 55.74 16.30 -0.02
N SER A 792 54.66 16.42 -0.80
CA SER A 792 53.35 16.87 -0.29
C SER A 792 52.58 15.73 0.39
N LYS A 793 52.63 14.50 -0.14
CA LYS A 793 52.14 13.33 0.58
C LYS A 793 52.89 13.10 1.89
N GLU A 794 54.21 13.32 1.91
CA GLU A 794 54.99 13.22 3.14
C GLU A 794 54.58 14.28 4.18
N LYS A 795 54.18 15.49 3.77
CA LYS A 795 53.57 16.48 4.67
C LYS A 795 52.24 16.00 5.23
N ASP A 796 51.35 15.45 4.40
CA ASP A 796 50.04 14.95 4.84
C ASP A 796 50.19 13.80 5.86
N LEU A 797 51.09 12.85 5.61
CA LEU A 797 51.40 11.76 6.54
C LEU A 797 52.04 12.28 7.83
N ASN A 798 52.88 13.31 7.77
CA ASN A 798 53.44 13.96 8.97
C ASN A 798 52.39 14.75 9.77
N SER A 799 51.37 15.30 9.11
CA SER A 799 50.21 15.92 9.79
C SER A 799 49.39 14.85 10.51
N LEU A 800 49.05 13.76 9.81
CA LEU A 800 48.35 12.62 10.39
C LEU A 800 49.10 12.02 11.58
N ARG A 801 50.42 11.81 11.45
CA ARG A 801 51.30 11.36 12.54
C ARG A 801 51.20 12.24 13.78
N LYS A 802 51.23 13.57 13.61
CA LYS A 802 51.13 14.53 14.73
C LYS A 802 49.78 14.44 15.42
N THR A 803 48.68 14.31 14.66
CA THR A 803 47.33 14.19 15.23
C THR A 803 47.12 12.85 15.94
N ILE A 804 47.60 11.73 15.39
CA ILE A 804 47.58 10.43 16.08
C ILE A 804 48.35 10.53 17.41
N PHE A 805 49.56 11.07 17.40
CA PHE A 805 50.38 11.21 18.61
C PHE A 805 49.79 12.18 19.65
N SER A 806 49.24 13.31 19.21
CA SER A 806 48.72 14.35 20.13
C SER A 806 47.33 14.04 20.68
N LYS A 807 46.49 13.33 19.93
CA LYS A 807 45.08 13.07 20.29
C LYS A 807 44.79 11.63 20.71
N LYS A 808 45.74 10.71 20.50
CA LYS A 808 45.68 9.33 21.01
C LYS A 808 44.34 8.63 20.69
N PRO A 809 43.95 8.48 19.41
CA PRO A 809 42.80 7.67 19.03
C PRO A 809 43.08 6.19 19.37
N HIS A 810 42.06 5.44 19.79
CA HIS A 810 42.22 4.01 20.12
C HIS A 810 42.22 3.11 18.87
N VAL A 811 41.68 3.61 17.76
CA VAL A 811 41.50 2.90 16.49
C VAL A 811 41.40 3.90 15.34
N VAL A 812 41.92 3.51 14.17
CA VAL A 812 41.76 4.25 12.92
C VAL A 812 40.86 3.47 11.95
N VAL A 813 39.90 4.13 11.32
CA VAL A 813 39.00 3.53 10.30
C VAL A 813 39.27 4.17 8.95
N VAL A 814 39.33 3.37 7.90
CA VAL A 814 39.48 3.82 6.50
C VAL A 814 38.29 3.38 5.67
N ALA A 815 37.77 4.27 4.82
CA ALA A 815 36.67 4.01 3.90
C ALA A 815 37.00 2.95 2.83
N GLY A 816 36.11 1.99 2.63
CA GLY A 816 36.23 0.87 1.70
C GLY A 816 35.82 1.12 0.25
N GLU A 817 35.95 2.34 -0.28
CA GLU A 817 35.44 2.69 -1.63
C GLU A 817 36.11 1.91 -2.78
N SER A 818 37.43 1.67 -2.69
CA SER A 818 38.20 1.12 -3.81
C SER A 818 39.45 0.37 -3.35
N ARG A 819 40.18 -0.26 -4.28
CA ARG A 819 41.42 -0.98 -3.97
C ARG A 819 42.51 -0.06 -3.39
N GLU A 820 42.47 1.21 -3.73
CA GLU A 820 43.29 2.28 -3.17
C GLU A 820 43.19 2.37 -1.63
N ALA A 821 42.09 1.92 -1.01
CA ALA A 821 41.94 1.84 0.44
C ALA A 821 43.10 1.07 1.09
N MET A 822 43.55 -0.03 0.47
CA MET A 822 44.65 -0.85 1.00
C MET A 822 45.95 -0.07 1.07
N MET A 823 46.22 0.82 0.10
CA MET A 823 47.40 1.68 0.14
C MET A 823 47.28 2.72 1.27
N VAL A 824 46.09 3.28 1.51
CA VAL A 824 45.86 4.19 2.63
C VAL A 824 46.05 3.46 3.96
N VAL A 825 45.48 2.26 4.12
CA VAL A 825 45.66 1.42 5.31
C VAL A 825 47.15 1.09 5.55
N ASP A 826 47.88 0.69 4.52
CA ASP A 826 49.33 0.42 4.63
C ASP A 826 50.13 1.68 5.01
N ASP A 827 49.74 2.84 4.49
CA ASP A 827 50.38 4.13 4.81
C ASP A 827 50.09 4.59 6.24
N VAL A 828 48.87 4.40 6.74
CA VAL A 828 48.48 4.68 8.13
C VAL A 828 49.17 3.70 9.09
N LYS A 829 49.21 2.40 8.77
CA LYS A 829 49.95 1.38 9.56
C LYS A 829 51.44 1.67 9.61
N SER A 830 52.04 2.14 8.51
CA SER A 830 53.43 2.63 8.49
C SER A 830 53.63 3.79 9.47
N VAL A 831 52.72 4.78 9.49
CA VAL A 831 52.80 5.92 10.43
C VAL A 831 52.66 5.47 11.89
N ILE A 832 51.77 4.52 12.20
CA ILE A 832 51.60 3.98 13.55
C ILE A 832 52.83 3.18 13.98
N ASN A 833 53.36 2.30 13.12
CA ASN A 833 54.59 1.55 13.42
C ASN A 833 55.78 2.49 13.69
N ASP A 834 55.92 3.57 12.90
CA ASP A 834 56.95 4.59 13.13
C ASP A 834 56.77 5.32 14.48
N LEU A 835 55.54 5.46 14.99
CA LEU A 835 55.25 6.00 16.33
C LEU A 835 55.56 4.99 17.44
N VAL A 836 55.22 3.71 17.24
CA VAL A 836 55.53 2.61 18.16
C VAL A 836 57.05 2.48 18.35
N ASP A 837 57.80 2.38 17.24
CA ASP A 837 59.25 2.13 17.27
C ASP A 837 60.07 3.32 17.79
N ASN A 838 59.65 4.57 17.53
CA ASN A 838 60.46 5.77 17.82
C ASN A 838 59.95 6.62 18.99
N GLU A 839 58.64 6.64 19.26
CA GLU A 839 58.01 7.49 20.28
C GLU A 839 57.35 6.69 21.41
N GLY A 840 57.36 5.36 21.33
CA GLY A 840 56.80 4.48 22.36
C GLY A 840 55.28 4.51 22.44
N PHE A 841 54.62 4.81 21.32
CA PHE A 841 53.16 4.82 21.21
C PHE A 841 52.58 3.39 21.21
N PRO A 842 51.39 3.12 21.75
CA PRO A 842 50.81 1.78 21.72
C PRO A 842 50.38 1.37 20.31
N PRO A 843 50.42 0.07 19.97
CA PRO A 843 49.98 -0.43 18.67
C PRO A 843 48.45 -0.37 18.56
N ILE A 844 47.92 0.63 17.86
CA ILE A 844 46.48 0.77 17.56
C ILE A 844 46.12 0.11 16.22
N ASN A 845 44.89 -0.43 16.13
CA ASN A 845 44.40 -1.08 14.91
C ASN A 845 44.01 -0.05 13.83
N VAL A 846 44.13 -0.49 12.58
CA VAL A 846 43.63 0.23 11.39
C VAL A 846 42.68 -0.69 10.65
N GLU A 847 41.39 -0.38 10.77
CA GLU A 847 40.29 -1.14 10.21
C GLU A 847 39.81 -0.59 8.87
N LEU A 848 39.33 -1.48 8.00
CA LEU A 848 38.71 -1.12 6.73
C LEU A 848 37.20 -1.32 6.85
N MET A 849 36.43 -0.26 6.62
CA MET A 849 34.97 -0.28 6.80
C MET A 849 34.24 0.05 5.51
N ASP A 850 33.16 -0.70 5.25
CA ASP A 850 32.15 -0.37 4.24
C ASP A 850 31.62 1.07 4.40
N ASN A 851 31.48 1.79 3.29
CA ASN A 851 31.10 3.20 3.29
C ASN A 851 29.70 3.49 2.72
N GLU A 852 28.87 2.48 2.39
CA GLU A 852 27.48 2.69 1.91
C GLU A 852 26.68 3.65 2.82
N LEU A 853 26.69 3.40 4.14
CA LEU A 853 26.02 4.26 5.14
C LEU A 853 26.56 5.71 5.13
N GLY A 854 27.88 5.88 5.09
CA GLY A 854 28.51 7.19 5.13
C GLY A 854 28.33 8.00 3.84
N ILE A 855 28.22 7.33 2.67
CA ILE A 855 27.89 7.95 1.38
C ILE A 855 26.46 8.49 1.42
N LEU A 856 25.53 7.78 2.06
CA LEU A 856 24.16 8.23 2.22
C LEU A 856 24.06 9.38 3.23
N TYR A 857 24.67 9.23 4.42
CA TYR A 857 24.65 10.27 5.46
C TYR A 857 25.27 11.60 5.01
N MET A 858 26.32 11.60 4.19
CA MET A 858 26.93 12.86 3.73
C MET A 858 26.03 13.70 2.81
N ASN A 859 25.04 13.06 2.17
CA ASN A 859 24.14 13.65 1.18
C ASN A 859 22.71 13.86 1.69
N CYS A 860 22.32 13.27 2.82
CA CYS A 860 20.96 13.42 3.35
C CYS A 860 20.79 14.72 4.16
N ASN A 861 19.54 15.22 4.19
CA ASN A 861 19.16 16.44 4.91
C ASN A 861 19.61 16.42 6.39
N LYS A 862 19.61 15.24 7.02
CA LYS A 862 20.09 15.06 8.40
C LYS A 862 21.58 15.40 8.53
N GLY A 863 22.45 14.85 7.68
CA GLY A 863 23.89 15.15 7.69
C GLY A 863 24.20 16.61 7.36
N GLU A 864 23.43 17.23 6.48
CA GLU A 864 23.54 18.66 6.16
C GLU A 864 23.09 19.54 7.34
N SER A 865 22.02 19.15 8.05
CA SER A 865 21.51 19.87 9.23
C SER A 865 22.46 19.79 10.42
N ASP A 866 23.10 18.63 10.64
CA ASP A 866 24.08 18.43 11.71
C ASP A 866 25.41 19.17 11.42
N PHE A 867 25.85 19.20 10.15
CA PHE A 867 27.18 19.72 9.76
C PHE A 867 27.15 20.57 8.49
N ARG A 868 26.38 21.66 8.50
CA ARG A 868 26.22 22.59 7.36
C ARG A 868 27.54 23.11 6.78
N GLU A 869 28.49 23.50 7.64
CA GLU A 869 29.78 24.06 7.23
C GLU A 869 30.80 23.00 6.75
N TYR A 870 30.51 21.71 6.91
CA TYR A 870 31.47 20.65 6.61
C TYR A 870 31.25 20.07 5.21
N PRO A 871 32.33 19.82 4.43
CA PRO A 871 32.21 19.22 3.11
C PRO A 871 31.75 17.75 3.18
N PRO A 872 31.11 17.20 2.12
CA PRO A 872 30.51 15.86 2.15
C PRO A 872 31.46 14.74 2.63
N LEU A 873 32.69 14.68 2.12
CA LEU A 873 33.68 13.68 2.56
C LEU A 873 34.04 13.79 4.06
N LEU A 874 33.94 14.97 4.68
CA LEU A 874 34.13 15.10 6.11
C LEU A 874 32.92 14.54 6.89
N ARG A 875 31.69 14.78 6.40
CA ARG A 875 30.46 14.15 6.94
C ARG A 875 30.52 12.61 6.81
N GLN A 876 31.02 12.10 5.68
CA GLN A 876 31.25 10.66 5.47
C GLN A 876 32.27 10.09 6.47
N ALA A 877 33.38 10.80 6.74
CA ALA A 877 34.34 10.40 7.76
C ALA A 877 33.68 10.34 9.15
N ILE A 878 32.91 11.35 9.53
CA ILE A 878 32.19 11.39 10.82
C ILE A 878 31.26 10.17 10.94
N SER A 879 30.47 9.88 9.90
CA SER A 879 29.56 8.73 9.88
C SER A 879 30.31 7.39 10.01
N LEU A 880 31.44 7.21 9.32
CA LEU A 880 32.29 6.02 9.46
C LEU A 880 32.83 5.84 10.90
N GLY A 881 33.19 6.95 11.56
CA GLY A 881 33.63 6.91 12.95
C GLY A 881 32.49 6.52 13.90
N ARG A 882 31.32 7.14 13.75
CA ARG A 882 30.12 6.85 14.56
C ARG A 882 29.61 5.43 14.34
N ARG A 883 29.61 4.92 13.10
CA ARG A 883 29.28 3.53 12.77
C ARG A 883 30.17 2.51 13.49
N LEU A 884 31.46 2.84 13.73
CA LEU A 884 32.36 1.97 14.50
C LEU A 884 32.04 2.02 16.01
N GLN A 885 31.67 3.19 16.52
CA GLN A 885 31.31 3.39 17.92
C GLN A 885 29.99 2.71 18.26
N ASP A 886 28.94 2.94 17.48
CA ASP A 886 27.65 2.28 17.62
C ASP A 886 26.92 2.22 16.26
N PRO A 887 26.90 1.04 15.60
CA PRO A 887 26.17 0.85 14.36
C PRO A 887 24.67 1.14 14.50
N LEU A 888 24.04 0.79 15.61
CA LEU A 888 22.60 0.94 15.82
C LEU A 888 22.21 2.42 15.86
N LEU A 889 22.98 3.24 16.58
CA LEU A 889 22.77 4.68 16.62
C LEU A 889 22.97 5.32 15.25
N GLU A 890 24.04 4.97 14.54
CA GLU A 890 24.35 5.60 13.24
C GLU A 890 23.34 5.20 12.15
N PHE A 891 22.95 3.92 12.06
CA PHE A 891 21.89 3.50 11.13
C PHE A 891 20.53 4.15 11.45
N SER A 892 20.25 4.47 12.72
CA SER A 892 19.01 5.18 13.09
C SER A 892 18.96 6.65 12.64
N GLN A 893 20.08 7.23 12.18
CA GLN A 893 20.09 8.58 11.62
C GLN A 893 19.38 8.67 10.26
N LEU A 894 19.24 7.54 9.56
CA LEU A 894 18.51 7.44 8.29
C LEU A 894 17.00 7.22 8.47
N CYS A 895 16.55 7.01 9.71
CA CYS A 895 15.13 6.82 10.04
C CYS A 895 14.47 8.18 10.29
N THR A 896 14.34 8.93 9.20
CA THR A 896 13.79 10.29 9.09
C THR A 896 12.45 10.25 8.34
N PRO A 897 11.67 11.35 8.34
CA PRO A 897 10.53 11.51 7.42
C PRO A 897 10.92 11.53 5.93
N ASP A 898 12.22 11.59 5.63
CA ASP A 898 12.78 11.59 4.28
C ASP A 898 13.14 10.16 3.82
N GLU A 899 12.96 9.18 4.70
CA GLU A 899 12.98 7.74 4.39
C GLU A 899 14.30 7.22 3.81
N ASP A 900 15.40 7.95 4.04
CA ASP A 900 16.77 7.66 3.56
C ASP A 900 17.16 6.19 3.76
N ILE A 901 16.69 5.55 4.82
CA ILE A 901 16.89 4.13 5.13
C ILE A 901 16.57 3.20 3.94
N LEU A 902 15.58 3.51 3.11
CA LEU A 902 15.20 2.73 1.92
C LEU A 902 16.23 2.82 0.78
N CYS A 903 17.08 3.85 0.77
CA CYS A 903 18.16 4.03 -0.22
C CYS A 903 19.34 3.07 0.01
N LEU A 904 19.44 2.42 1.17
CA LEU A 904 20.41 1.37 1.42
C LEU A 904 20.07 0.10 0.63
N LYS A 905 21.10 -0.50 0.01
CA LYS A 905 20.92 -1.66 -0.90
C LYS A 905 20.82 -2.96 -0.12
N TYR A 906 19.65 -3.26 0.43
CA TYR A 906 19.35 -4.52 1.11
C TYR A 906 19.26 -5.71 0.14
N HIS A 907 18.42 -5.60 -0.89
CA HIS A 907 18.14 -6.67 -1.85
C HIS A 907 17.98 -6.10 -3.27
N PRO A 908 18.44 -6.78 -4.35
CA PRO A 908 18.33 -6.26 -5.71
C PRO A 908 16.90 -5.94 -6.17
N LEU A 909 15.89 -6.56 -5.55
CA LEU A 909 14.47 -6.38 -5.86
C LEU A 909 13.68 -5.67 -4.74
N GLN A 910 14.34 -4.95 -3.84
CA GLN A 910 13.64 -4.27 -2.74
C GLN A 910 12.64 -3.19 -3.22
N VAL A 911 12.87 -2.62 -4.40
CA VAL A 911 12.02 -1.59 -5.05
C VAL A 911 10.70 -2.18 -5.58
N GLU A 912 10.64 -3.50 -5.80
CA GLU A 912 9.47 -4.21 -6.35
C GLU A 912 8.53 -4.74 -5.26
N VAL A 913 8.70 -4.23 -4.03
CA VAL A 913 7.90 -4.56 -2.85
C VAL A 913 7.21 -3.28 -2.38
N ASN A 914 6.01 -3.39 -1.80
CA ASN A 914 5.33 -2.23 -1.21
C ASN A 914 6.26 -1.56 -0.19
N LYS A 915 6.36 -0.23 -0.32
CA LYS A 915 7.28 0.64 0.39
C LYS A 915 7.05 0.61 1.89
N ASP A 916 5.79 0.71 2.33
CA ASP A 916 5.40 0.75 3.73
C ASP A 916 5.59 -0.61 4.41
N ASP A 917 5.26 -1.70 3.71
CA ASP A 917 5.52 -3.07 4.20
C ASP A 917 7.01 -3.30 4.49
N LEU A 918 7.88 -2.85 3.57
CA LEU A 918 9.33 -2.91 3.74
C LEU A 918 9.80 -1.98 4.88
N MET A 919 9.36 -0.72 4.88
CA MET A 919 9.71 0.27 5.90
C MET A 919 9.34 -0.21 7.30
N ASN A 920 8.10 -0.63 7.49
CA ASN A 920 7.61 -1.18 8.76
C ASN A 920 8.45 -2.38 9.19
N ALA A 921 8.76 -3.30 8.28
CA ALA A 921 9.59 -4.47 8.60
C ALA A 921 11.04 -4.12 8.97
N LEU A 922 11.64 -3.08 8.36
CA LEU A 922 12.96 -2.57 8.76
C LEU A 922 12.89 -1.87 10.14
N TYR A 923 11.85 -1.08 10.39
CA TYR A 923 11.62 -0.44 11.69
C TYR A 923 11.39 -1.45 12.82
N LEU A 924 10.77 -2.61 12.57
CA LEU A 924 10.68 -3.68 13.57
C LEU A 924 12.06 -4.22 13.99
N GLU A 925 13.05 -4.28 13.10
CA GLU A 925 14.42 -4.67 13.47
C GLU A 925 15.09 -3.61 14.37
N PHE A 926 14.87 -2.32 14.09
CA PHE A 926 15.30 -1.24 14.98
C PHE A 926 14.60 -1.33 16.35
N VAL A 927 13.28 -1.57 16.40
CA VAL A 927 12.53 -1.75 17.66
C VAL A 927 13.08 -2.95 18.44
N ASN A 928 13.28 -4.10 17.80
CA ASN A 928 13.87 -5.29 18.45
C ASN A 928 15.23 -4.97 19.08
N ARG A 929 16.14 -4.40 18.29
CA ARG A 929 17.51 -4.16 18.74
C ARG A 929 17.62 -3.02 19.76
N THR A 930 16.84 -1.96 19.59
CA THR A 930 16.78 -0.82 20.52
C THR A 930 16.30 -1.23 21.91
N ASN A 931 15.31 -2.11 21.98
CA ASN A 931 14.80 -2.60 23.27
C ASN A 931 15.68 -3.73 23.88
N GLU A 932 16.47 -4.44 23.07
CA GLU A 932 17.52 -5.33 23.59
C GLU A 932 18.69 -4.55 24.22
N VAL A 933 19.13 -3.46 23.57
CA VAL A 933 20.28 -2.64 24.03
C VAL A 933 19.88 -1.63 25.10
N GLY A 934 18.69 -1.04 25.01
CA GLY A 934 18.19 0.04 25.87
C GLY A 934 18.77 1.42 25.52
N VAL A 935 18.04 2.49 25.87
CA VAL A 935 18.34 3.88 25.43
C VAL A 935 18.49 4.82 26.62
N ASP A 936 19.56 5.62 26.66
CA ASP A 936 19.71 6.71 27.62
C ASP A 936 19.12 8.02 27.07
N LEU A 937 18.04 8.49 27.71
CA LEU A 937 17.36 9.73 27.31
C LEU A 937 18.16 11.00 27.63
N ASN A 938 19.08 10.98 28.60
CA ASN A 938 19.95 12.12 28.88
C ASN A 938 20.96 12.30 27.74
N ARG A 939 21.55 11.20 27.23
CA ARG A 939 22.40 11.23 26.03
C ARG A 939 21.61 11.74 24.82
N ALA A 940 20.42 11.21 24.58
CA ALA A 940 19.52 11.63 23.49
C ALA A 940 19.12 13.13 23.52
N VAL A 941 19.07 13.75 24.71
CA VAL A 941 18.83 15.20 24.86
C VAL A 941 20.11 16.03 24.67
N GLN A 942 21.26 15.49 25.06
CA GLN A 942 22.56 16.16 24.98
C GLN A 942 23.13 16.16 23.56
N PHE A 943 23.06 15.02 22.85
CA PHE A 943 23.73 14.77 21.57
C PHE A 943 22.73 14.52 20.43
N SER A 944 22.75 15.38 19.40
CA SER A 944 21.81 15.37 18.25
C SER A 944 21.73 14.00 17.57
N HIS A 945 22.88 13.36 17.35
CA HIS A 945 23.01 12.04 16.70
C HIS A 945 22.54 10.86 17.55
N THR A 946 22.09 11.09 18.78
CA THR A 946 21.52 10.03 19.64
C THR A 946 20.02 10.19 19.87
N ALA A 947 19.40 11.22 19.28
CA ALA A 947 17.96 11.49 19.42
C ALA A 947 17.07 10.50 18.65
N ASN A 948 17.44 10.16 17.41
CA ASN A 948 16.58 9.39 16.49
C ASN A 948 16.25 7.98 17.00
N ILE A 949 17.12 7.35 17.80
CA ILE A 949 16.89 6.00 18.34
C ILE A 949 15.67 5.92 19.28
N VAL A 950 15.29 7.05 19.90
CA VAL A 950 14.23 7.12 20.91
C VAL A 950 12.86 6.73 20.34
N GLN A 951 12.63 6.91 19.03
CA GLN A 951 11.37 6.50 18.37
C GLN A 951 11.15 4.98 18.38
N PHE A 952 12.21 4.19 18.53
CA PHE A 952 12.15 2.73 18.52
C PHE A 952 12.00 2.10 19.92
N VAL A 953 11.93 2.92 20.97
CA VAL A 953 11.62 2.45 22.32
C VAL A 953 10.19 1.88 22.37
N CYS A 954 9.99 0.82 23.15
CA CYS A 954 8.68 0.20 23.36
C CYS A 954 7.63 1.25 23.78
N ALA A 955 6.45 1.21 23.15
CA ALA A 955 5.34 2.15 23.21
C ALA A 955 5.58 3.59 22.69
N PHE A 956 6.79 3.96 22.29
CA PHE A 956 7.06 5.23 21.60
C PHE A 956 7.00 5.02 20.07
N GLY A 957 6.74 6.09 19.35
CA GLY A 957 7.09 6.28 17.94
C GLY A 957 7.69 7.68 17.74
N PRO A 958 7.81 8.18 16.51
CA PRO A 958 8.43 9.48 16.24
C PRO A 958 7.71 10.63 16.99
N ARG A 959 6.39 10.56 17.13
CA ARG A 959 5.57 11.62 17.76
C ARG A 959 5.83 11.74 19.26
N LYS A 960 5.75 10.62 19.99
CA LYS A 960 6.01 10.58 21.44
C LYS A 960 7.49 10.84 21.75
N ALA A 961 8.41 10.30 20.95
CA ALA A 961 9.86 10.52 21.13
C ALA A 961 10.23 12.00 20.99
N ALA A 962 9.82 12.66 19.89
CA ALA A 962 10.09 14.08 19.66
C ALA A 962 9.50 14.96 20.77
N PHE A 963 8.29 14.66 21.25
CA PHE A 963 7.66 15.37 22.36
C PHE A 963 8.46 15.28 23.66
N ILE A 964 8.89 14.07 24.05
CA ILE A 964 9.65 13.85 25.30
C ILE A 964 11.01 14.55 25.25
N LEU A 965 11.75 14.40 24.15
CA LEU A 965 13.04 15.06 23.97
C LEU A 965 12.91 16.59 23.98
N LYS A 966 11.91 17.13 23.28
CA LYS A 966 11.60 18.57 23.29
C LYS A 966 11.28 19.09 24.69
N LEU A 967 10.50 18.34 25.48
CA LEU A 967 10.12 18.72 26.85
C LEU A 967 11.30 18.71 27.83
N LEU A 968 12.18 17.69 27.77
CA LEU A 968 13.38 17.62 28.60
C LEU A 968 14.35 18.76 28.25
N LYS A 969 14.57 19.00 26.95
CA LYS A 969 15.43 20.07 26.43
C LYS A 969 14.90 21.47 26.76
N SER A 970 13.60 21.74 26.56
CA SER A 970 13.01 23.07 26.80
C SER A 970 13.01 23.49 28.27
N HIS A 971 12.96 22.53 29.20
CA HIS A 971 13.02 22.79 30.63
C HIS A 971 14.42 22.62 31.23
N ASN A 972 15.43 22.29 30.42
CA ASN A 972 16.80 22.00 30.83
C ASN A 972 16.86 21.03 32.04
N LYS A 973 16.12 19.92 31.95
CA LYS A 973 16.06 18.89 33.00
C LYS A 973 16.68 17.58 32.54
N GLN A 974 17.55 17.05 33.40
CA GLN A 974 18.03 15.68 33.29
C GLN A 974 17.08 14.70 33.98
N LEU A 975 17.02 13.48 33.47
CA LEU A 975 16.24 12.38 34.00
C LEU A 975 17.08 11.65 35.08
N GLU A 976 16.87 12.01 36.36
CA GLU A 976 17.50 11.37 37.53
C GLU A 976 16.88 10.02 37.93
N SER A 977 15.64 9.74 37.52
CA SER A 977 14.96 8.45 37.75
C SER A 977 13.81 8.27 36.76
N ARG A 978 13.54 7.03 36.37
CA ARG A 978 12.44 6.65 35.46
C ARG A 978 11.08 7.18 35.93
N ALA A 979 10.88 7.35 37.24
CA ALA A 979 9.64 7.92 37.80
C ALA A 979 9.30 9.34 37.31
N MET A 980 10.28 10.10 36.80
CA MET A 980 10.04 11.42 36.20
C MET A 980 9.38 11.37 34.82
N LEU A 981 9.38 10.23 34.14
CA LEU A 981 8.57 10.03 32.94
C LEU A 981 7.07 10.23 33.23
N VAL A 982 6.59 9.73 34.37
CA VAL A 982 5.20 9.92 34.83
C VAL A 982 5.02 11.31 35.45
N THR A 983 5.87 11.71 36.41
CA THR A 983 5.61 12.93 37.19
C THR A 983 5.88 14.22 36.41
N PHE A 984 6.90 14.23 35.53
CA PHE A 984 7.29 15.39 34.73
C PHE A 984 6.84 15.26 33.27
N CYS A 985 7.16 14.16 32.58
CA CYS A 985 6.83 13.99 31.16
C CYS A 985 5.36 13.62 30.89
N LYS A 986 4.57 13.41 31.95
CA LYS A 986 3.12 13.10 31.90
C LYS A 986 2.77 11.85 31.09
N ILE A 987 3.71 10.92 30.95
CA ILE A 987 3.47 9.63 30.31
C ILE A 987 2.45 8.84 31.16
N GLY A 988 1.40 8.35 30.50
CA GLY A 988 0.36 7.54 31.13
C GLY A 988 0.86 6.16 31.60
N PRO A 989 0.11 5.48 32.46
CA PRO A 989 0.54 4.21 33.05
C PRO A 989 0.81 3.10 32.03
N LYS A 990 0.05 2.98 30.92
CA LYS A 990 0.26 1.92 29.92
C LYS A 990 1.54 2.14 29.13
N VAL A 991 1.76 3.36 28.62
CA VAL A 991 2.98 3.71 27.89
C VAL A 991 4.19 3.61 28.82
N PHE A 992 4.07 4.05 30.08
CA PHE A 992 5.14 3.94 31.07
C PHE A 992 5.53 2.49 31.39
N ILE A 993 4.57 1.59 31.58
CA ILE A 993 4.87 0.17 31.85
C ILE A 993 5.67 -0.42 30.69
N ASN A 994 5.23 -0.19 29.44
CA ASN A 994 5.92 -0.65 28.24
C ASN A 994 7.35 -0.08 28.11
N CYS A 995 7.54 1.24 28.24
CA CYS A 995 8.83 1.88 27.93
C CYS A 995 9.85 1.81 29.07
N SER A 996 9.40 1.77 30.33
CA SER A 996 10.26 2.03 31.49
C SER A 996 11.45 1.07 31.64
N GLY A 997 11.29 -0.19 31.26
CA GLY A 997 12.36 -1.19 31.34
C GLY A 997 13.51 -0.98 30.33
N PHE A 998 13.21 -0.32 29.21
CA PHE A 998 14.14 -0.12 28.10
C PHE A 998 14.85 1.24 28.14
N ILE A 999 14.36 2.16 28.97
CA ILE A 999 15.01 3.45 29.23
C ILE A 999 16.07 3.26 30.31
N LYS A 1000 17.32 3.58 29.99
CA LYS A 1000 18.47 3.58 30.90
C LYS A 1000 18.75 5.00 31.38
N ILE A 1001 19.43 5.10 32.51
CA ILE A 1001 19.91 6.35 33.08
C ILE A 1001 21.32 6.08 33.59
N ASP A 1002 22.35 6.68 32.99
CA ASP A 1002 23.70 6.58 33.55
C ASP A 1002 23.75 7.11 34.98
N THR A 1003 23.80 6.19 35.95
CA THR A 1003 23.87 6.52 37.37
C THR A 1003 25.24 7.04 37.78
N ALA A 1004 26.32 6.77 37.03
CA ALA A 1004 27.66 7.22 37.36
C ALA A 1004 27.79 8.75 37.19
N SER A 1005 27.44 9.29 36.02
CA SER A 1005 27.46 10.74 35.78
C SER A 1005 26.50 11.54 36.66
N LEU A 1006 25.44 10.92 37.19
CA LEU A 1006 24.53 11.54 38.15
C LEU A 1006 25.08 11.60 39.58
N VAL A 1007 25.82 10.59 40.04
CA VAL A 1007 26.43 10.56 41.40
C VAL A 1007 27.38 11.74 41.61
N ASP A 1008 28.13 12.13 40.57
CA ASP A 1008 29.06 13.24 40.63
C ASP A 1008 28.38 14.63 40.58
N ARG A 1009 27.09 14.70 40.22
CA ARG A 1009 26.37 15.96 39.92
C ARG A 1009 25.19 16.27 40.84
N CYS A 1010 24.53 15.28 41.44
CA CYS A 1010 23.32 15.52 42.26
C CYS A 1010 23.34 14.82 43.63
N PHE A 1011 22.83 15.51 44.65
CA PHE A 1011 22.66 15.00 46.01
C PHE A 1011 21.37 14.16 46.20
N CYS A 1012 20.72 13.72 45.11
CA CYS A 1012 19.46 13.00 45.17
C CYS A 1012 19.64 11.50 45.47
N MET A 1013 18.56 10.82 45.85
CA MET A 1013 18.56 9.39 46.15
C MET A 1013 18.51 8.58 44.83
N ILE A 1014 19.66 8.45 44.18
CA ILE A 1014 19.81 7.72 42.92
C ILE A 1014 19.43 6.24 43.12
N LYS A 1015 18.53 5.75 42.27
CA LYS A 1015 18.15 4.33 42.24
C LYS A 1015 19.13 3.59 41.33
N ILE A 1016 19.98 2.76 41.91
CA ILE A 1016 20.96 1.93 41.16
C ILE A 1016 20.25 1.01 40.14
N LEU A 1017 18.99 0.64 40.39
CA LEU A 1017 18.17 -0.16 39.46
C LEU A 1017 17.69 0.60 38.20
N ASP A 1018 17.89 1.93 38.13
CA ASP A 1018 17.58 2.75 36.95
C ASP A 1018 18.75 2.82 35.93
N GLY A 1019 19.93 2.27 36.30
CA GLY A 1019 21.09 2.08 35.40
C GLY A 1019 20.97 0.92 34.44
#